data_AF-A0AAQ0U7F4-F1
#
_entry.id   AF-A0AAQ0U7F4-F1
#
_cell.length_a   1.000
_cell.length_b   1.000
_cell.length_c   1.000
_cell.angle_alpha   90.00
_cell.angle_beta   90.00
_cell.angle_gamma   90.00
#
_symmetry.space_group_name_H-M   'P 1'
#
loop_
_entity.id
_entity.type
_entity.pdbx_description
1 polymer ?
#
loop_
_entity_poly.entity_id
_entity_poly.type
_entity_poly.pdbx_seq_one_letter_code
_entity_poly.pdbx_strand_id
1 'polypeptide(L)'
;MATYLYRIGKFAYRRKGAVLSVWLIILVLMGVGAATLSGPTKDSFSIPGTPAQQAQDLMAERFPDAPNPMDSLSARYVVQAPAGTTLADPANVKAMDDMLASIRGIDKVADSAKVDPATATPEQAAKALVNPVAGNDSMVAMFKEKAAAAGTSEAQAVDDARALSPLSADGTVGYVEVPFSGDFADLDQALRDSINSAADVGRSEGLNVQVSGSAAQEAEMPGGVTELIGIAVAAVVLAITFGSLVAAGLPLLTAIIGIAIGSLGITVATGFMDLSSMTPTLAIMIGLAVAIDYSLFIMSRFRHELTLTDNRAEAAGRAVGTAGSAVVFAGLTVIIALVALRVVGIPFLSDMGAAAAFTVLIAVLIALTLLPAILGMFGRKAFAGKIPFLSKRAEESEDEDSGKPKLALRFISAVVRRPLVPLIGGVVLLGALALPATGLSLALPSEATGDPATSARQAYDLIDEGFGDGRNGPLIAVVDAKGASVPAGEAFAEVVSTISSFSDVQNAQVVGVNTAGDTAQVLITPKSGPTDPATMDLVSSLRGAEGGLNDSIGVSYGITGQTALEGDVSDTLKDALVPYLAVVVGLAFILLLLVFRSILVPLTATLGFLLSVLATFGATVAIFQHGWLGIISNPQPLVSFMPIFLIGVVFGLAMDYQVFLVTRMREEYVHGATAKEAVTIGFNHGARVVSAAAVIMISVFGAFIAEPNSFIKSIGFALAAAVFFDAFIVRMVIIPSVMALLGDKAWWLPKWLDKILPNVDIEGEKLSKALRDEKEAELQSASA
;
A
#
# COMPACT_ATOMS: atom_id res chain seq x y z
N MET A 1 -1.72 -33.79 5.73
CA MET A 1 -0.91 -32.59 6.07
C MET A 1 -0.66 -32.52 7.56
N ALA A 2 -1.72 -32.60 8.39
CA ALA A 2 -1.66 -32.60 9.85
C ALA A 2 -0.58 -33.51 10.47
N THR A 3 -0.40 -34.74 9.99
CA THR A 3 0.63 -35.67 10.52
C THR A 3 2.07 -35.17 10.31
N TYR A 4 2.35 -34.50 9.19
CA TYR A 4 3.68 -33.91 8.93
C TYR A 4 3.91 -32.70 9.81
N LEU A 5 2.91 -31.81 9.91
CA LEU A 5 2.96 -30.64 10.77
C LEU A 5 3.10 -31.02 12.25
N TYR A 6 2.45 -32.09 12.68
CA TYR A 6 2.63 -32.68 14.01
C TYR A 6 4.09 -33.07 14.28
N ARG A 7 4.72 -33.75 13.32
CA ARG A 7 6.14 -34.13 13.43
C ARG A 7 7.04 -32.90 13.48
N ILE A 8 6.75 -31.87 12.69
CA ILE A 8 7.49 -30.60 12.68
C ILE A 8 7.38 -29.91 14.03
N GLY A 9 6.17 -29.74 14.58
CA GLY A 9 5.95 -29.09 15.87
C GLY A 9 6.65 -29.83 17.02
N LYS A 10 6.52 -31.17 17.06
CA LYS A 10 7.17 -32.02 18.05
C LYS A 10 8.70 -32.00 17.90
N PHE A 11 9.22 -32.00 16.67
CA PHE A 11 10.65 -31.87 16.39
C PHE A 11 11.18 -30.52 16.85
N ALA A 12 10.51 -29.42 16.49
CA ALA A 12 10.93 -28.07 16.83
C ALA A 12 10.95 -27.86 18.35
N TYR A 13 9.95 -28.37 19.07
CA TYR A 13 9.93 -28.33 20.54
C TYR A 13 11.10 -29.12 21.16
N ARG A 14 11.39 -30.34 20.66
CA ARG A 14 12.44 -31.22 21.21
C ARG A 14 13.86 -30.76 20.85
N ARG A 15 14.06 -30.32 19.62
CA ARG A 15 15.35 -29.87 19.05
C ARG A 15 15.45 -28.35 19.00
N LYS A 16 14.83 -27.67 19.98
CA LYS A 16 14.78 -26.21 20.09
C LYS A 16 16.10 -25.49 19.79
N GLY A 17 17.22 -25.99 20.31
CA GLY A 17 18.54 -25.38 20.09
C GLY A 17 18.92 -25.33 18.62
N ALA A 18 18.72 -26.42 17.87
CA ALA A 18 19.02 -26.46 16.44
C ALA A 18 18.12 -25.52 15.64
N VAL A 19 16.81 -25.52 15.93
CA VAL A 19 15.85 -24.64 15.23
C VAL A 19 16.16 -23.16 15.49
N LEU A 20 16.46 -22.79 16.73
CA LEU A 20 16.84 -21.43 17.09
C LEU A 20 18.14 -21.01 16.41
N SER A 21 19.14 -21.90 16.34
CA SER A 21 20.38 -21.62 15.61
C SER A 21 20.15 -21.40 14.13
N VAL A 22 19.29 -22.19 13.48
CA VAL A 22 18.94 -22.00 12.07
C VAL A 22 18.30 -20.63 11.83
N TRP A 23 17.32 -20.24 12.65
CA TRP A 23 16.67 -18.93 12.53
C TRP A 23 17.62 -17.77 12.82
N LEU A 24 18.53 -17.92 13.78
CA LEU A 24 19.57 -16.94 14.05
C LEU A 24 20.53 -16.79 12.87
N ILE A 25 20.93 -17.91 12.24
CA ILE A 25 21.76 -17.89 11.03
C ILE A 25 21.03 -17.18 9.89
N ILE A 26 19.75 -17.48 9.67
CA ILE A 26 18.94 -16.79 8.64
C ILE A 26 18.91 -15.28 8.91
N LEU A 27 18.66 -14.86 10.15
CA LEU A 27 18.65 -13.45 10.52
C LEU A 27 20.00 -12.77 10.24
N VAL A 28 21.11 -13.40 10.62
CA VAL A 28 22.46 -12.88 10.37
C VAL A 28 22.75 -12.82 8.87
N LEU A 29 22.39 -13.86 8.11
CA LEU A 29 22.59 -13.88 6.65
C LEU A 29 21.78 -12.80 5.94
N MET A 30 20.53 -12.58 6.34
CA MET A 30 19.70 -11.49 5.80
C MET A 30 20.27 -10.13 6.18
N GLY A 31 20.77 -9.96 7.41
CA GLY A 31 21.41 -8.72 7.85
C GLY A 31 22.69 -8.40 7.08
N VAL A 32 23.56 -9.39 6.88
CA VAL A 32 24.77 -9.25 6.06
C VAL A 32 24.39 -8.96 4.61
N GLY A 33 23.45 -9.72 4.06
CA GLY A 33 22.95 -9.49 2.71
C GLY A 33 22.41 -8.09 2.52
N ALA A 34 21.57 -7.58 3.43
CA ALA A 34 21.00 -6.25 3.33
C ALA A 34 22.08 -5.16 3.37
N ALA A 35 23.15 -5.36 4.15
CA ALA A 35 24.27 -4.42 4.20
C ALA A 35 25.17 -4.47 2.96
N THR A 36 25.23 -5.59 2.23
CA THR A 36 26.17 -5.77 1.10
C THR A 36 25.54 -5.80 -0.28
N LEU A 37 24.24 -6.09 -0.36
CA LEU A 37 23.50 -6.35 -1.60
C LEU A 37 22.27 -5.46 -1.74
N SER A 38 22.02 -4.48 -0.85
CA SER A 38 20.90 -3.57 -1.04
C SER A 38 21.15 -2.57 -2.16
N GLY A 39 20.10 -2.30 -2.93
CA GLY A 39 20.04 -1.20 -3.89
C GLY A 39 19.10 -0.08 -3.40
N PRO A 40 19.10 1.08 -4.07
CA PRO A 40 18.16 2.15 -3.78
C PRO A 40 16.72 1.72 -4.07
N THR A 41 15.78 2.30 -3.34
CA THR A 41 14.35 2.20 -3.70
C THR A 41 14.01 3.25 -4.75
N LYS A 42 13.06 2.94 -5.64
CA LYS A 42 12.61 3.85 -6.71
C LYS A 42 11.10 3.90 -6.70
N ASP A 43 10.54 5.11 -6.62
CA ASP A 43 9.10 5.35 -6.68
C ASP A 43 8.68 5.77 -8.10
N SER A 44 8.98 4.93 -9.10
CA SER A 44 8.49 5.13 -10.46
C SER A 44 7.23 4.30 -10.71
N PHE A 45 6.13 4.97 -11.03
CA PHE A 45 4.84 4.35 -11.32
C PHE A 45 4.64 4.19 -12.84
N SER A 46 5.63 3.73 -13.60
CA SER A 46 5.45 3.53 -15.04
C SER A 46 4.83 2.16 -15.37
N ILE A 47 3.95 2.14 -16.38
CA ILE A 47 3.41 0.91 -16.94
C ILE A 47 3.83 0.84 -18.41
N PRO A 48 4.69 -0.13 -18.78
CA PRO A 48 5.11 -0.32 -20.16
C PRO A 48 3.93 -0.51 -21.11
N GLY A 49 3.97 0.17 -22.25
CA GLY A 49 2.94 0.06 -23.30
C GLY A 49 1.74 1.00 -23.14
N THR A 50 1.70 1.83 -22.09
CA THR A 50 0.71 2.92 -22.00
C THR A 50 1.02 4.05 -23.00
N PRO A 51 0.02 4.79 -23.49
CA PRO A 51 0.24 5.89 -24.44
C PRO A 51 1.21 6.96 -23.94
N ALA A 52 1.11 7.39 -22.67
CA ALA A 52 2.04 8.35 -22.09
C ALA A 52 3.47 7.79 -22.02
N GLN A 53 3.64 6.52 -21.64
CA GLN A 53 4.96 5.90 -21.64
C GLN A 53 5.56 5.80 -23.05
N GLN A 54 4.77 5.44 -24.06
CA GLN A 54 5.25 5.41 -25.45
C GLN A 54 5.71 6.79 -25.94
N ALA A 55 4.96 7.84 -25.58
CA ALA A 55 5.34 9.21 -25.89
C ALA A 55 6.62 9.64 -25.13
N GLN A 56 6.77 9.20 -23.87
CA GLN A 56 8.00 9.39 -23.09
C GLN A 56 9.20 8.67 -23.70
N ASP A 57 9.03 7.41 -24.12
CA ASP A 57 10.08 6.60 -24.76
C ASP A 57 10.51 7.24 -26.10
N LEU A 58 9.55 7.73 -26.90
CA LEU A 58 9.83 8.47 -28.13
C LEU A 58 10.57 9.78 -27.85
N MET A 59 10.20 10.49 -26.78
CA MET A 59 10.92 11.70 -26.35
C MET A 59 12.38 11.37 -26.03
N ALA A 60 12.63 10.32 -25.24
CA ALA A 60 13.97 9.89 -24.87
C ALA A 60 14.79 9.44 -26.11
N GLU A 61 14.16 8.76 -27.08
CA GLU A 61 14.80 8.38 -28.34
C GLU A 61 15.19 9.60 -29.19
N ARG A 62 14.30 10.59 -29.29
CA ARG A 62 14.44 11.75 -30.18
C ARG A 62 15.25 12.90 -29.56
N PHE A 63 15.35 12.95 -28.24
CA PHE A 63 16.05 13.97 -27.48
C PHE A 63 17.06 13.32 -26.49
N PRO A 64 18.09 12.61 -26.99
CA PRO A 64 19.01 11.86 -26.13
C PRO A 64 19.87 12.74 -25.20
N ASP A 65 20.03 14.03 -25.55
CA ASP A 65 20.76 15.01 -24.74
C ASP A 65 19.88 15.68 -23.68
N ALA A 66 18.56 15.43 -23.68
CA ALA A 66 17.64 15.92 -22.67
C ALA A 66 17.65 15.00 -21.44
N PRO A 67 17.78 15.54 -20.22
CA PRO A 67 17.65 14.73 -19.00
C PRO A 67 16.28 14.04 -18.97
N ASN A 68 16.26 12.74 -18.66
CA ASN A 68 15.00 12.04 -18.42
C ASN A 68 14.40 12.53 -17.09
N PRO A 69 13.22 13.19 -17.09
CA PRO A 69 12.64 13.75 -15.86
C PRO A 69 12.40 12.70 -14.76
N MET A 70 12.25 11.42 -15.14
CA MET A 70 11.99 10.32 -14.21
C MET A 70 13.23 9.82 -13.48
N ASP A 71 14.43 10.04 -14.05
CA ASP A 71 15.70 9.57 -13.50
C ASP A 71 16.57 10.71 -12.96
N SER A 72 16.24 11.97 -13.28
CA SER A 72 16.98 13.14 -12.83
C SER A 72 16.61 13.55 -11.40
N LEU A 73 17.64 13.78 -10.58
CA LEU A 73 17.48 14.40 -9.29
C LEU A 73 17.32 15.92 -9.45
N SER A 74 16.27 16.48 -8.87
CA SER A 74 16.09 17.93 -8.81
C SER A 74 15.47 18.36 -7.48
N ALA A 75 15.77 19.59 -7.07
CA ALA A 75 15.05 20.29 -6.02
C ALA A 75 14.47 21.59 -6.60
N ARG A 76 13.21 21.86 -6.30
CA ARG A 76 12.54 23.11 -6.70
C ARG A 76 12.32 23.97 -5.46
N TYR A 77 12.93 25.15 -5.48
CA TYR A 77 12.78 26.17 -4.45
C TYR A 77 11.70 27.15 -4.91
N VAL A 78 10.55 27.13 -4.25
CA VAL A 78 9.45 28.08 -4.46
C VAL A 78 9.56 29.17 -3.40
N VAL A 79 9.56 30.41 -3.85
CA VAL A 79 9.79 31.61 -3.04
C VAL A 79 8.59 32.52 -3.16
N GLN A 80 8.07 32.98 -2.03
CA GLN A 80 7.04 34.00 -1.95
C GLN A 80 7.56 35.23 -1.20
N ALA A 81 7.28 36.40 -1.77
CA ALA A 81 7.63 37.69 -1.20
C ALA A 81 6.85 37.95 0.10
N PRO A 82 7.43 38.69 1.07
CA PRO A 82 6.71 39.17 2.24
C PRO A 82 5.43 39.91 1.87
N ALA A 83 4.40 39.80 2.71
CA ALA A 83 3.10 40.42 2.47
C ALA A 83 3.22 41.92 2.13
N GLY A 84 2.68 42.31 0.96
CA GLY A 84 2.71 43.69 0.47
C GLY A 84 3.99 44.12 -0.26
N THR A 85 4.92 43.19 -0.50
CA THR A 85 6.14 43.40 -1.29
C THR A 85 6.14 42.49 -2.53
N THR A 86 7.07 42.72 -3.45
CA THR A 86 7.28 41.86 -4.64
C THR A 86 8.67 41.26 -4.61
N LEU A 87 8.88 40.16 -5.33
CA LEU A 87 10.22 39.56 -5.46
C LEU A 87 11.20 40.48 -6.20
N ALA A 88 10.71 41.48 -6.94
CA ALA A 88 11.52 42.49 -7.61
C ALA A 88 12.07 43.57 -6.67
N ASP A 89 11.63 43.62 -5.41
CA ASP A 89 12.17 44.57 -4.44
C ASP A 89 13.66 44.29 -4.15
N PRO A 90 14.54 45.31 -4.08
CA PRO A 90 15.99 45.09 -3.98
C PRO A 90 16.44 44.22 -2.79
N ALA A 91 15.71 44.29 -1.67
CA ALA A 91 15.98 43.45 -0.51
C ALA A 91 15.64 41.97 -0.77
N ASN A 92 14.51 41.71 -1.43
CA ASN A 92 14.07 40.35 -1.78
C ASN A 92 14.96 39.74 -2.89
N VAL A 93 15.38 40.55 -3.87
CA VAL A 93 16.35 40.13 -4.89
C VAL A 93 17.67 39.71 -4.24
N LYS A 94 18.22 40.54 -3.33
CA LYS A 94 19.45 40.21 -2.59
C LYS A 94 19.28 38.90 -1.80
N ALA A 95 18.15 38.73 -1.09
CA ALA A 95 17.87 37.52 -0.33
C ALA A 95 17.82 36.26 -1.22
N MET A 96 17.21 36.35 -2.41
CA MET A 96 17.21 35.26 -3.39
C MET A 96 18.62 34.99 -3.94
N ASP A 97 19.41 36.02 -4.21
CA ASP A 97 20.78 35.86 -4.71
C ASP A 97 21.70 35.21 -3.68
N ASP A 98 21.56 35.56 -2.39
CA ASP A 98 22.29 34.95 -1.27
C ASP A 98 21.87 33.47 -1.09
N MET A 99 20.57 33.17 -1.21
CA MET A 99 20.06 31.79 -1.24
C MET A 99 20.66 31.00 -2.40
N LEU A 100 20.65 31.55 -3.62
CA LEU A 100 21.24 30.90 -4.80
C LEU A 100 22.74 30.69 -4.66
N ALA A 101 23.47 31.63 -4.05
CA ALA A 101 24.89 31.45 -3.75
C ALA A 101 25.12 30.28 -2.79
N SER A 102 24.26 30.09 -1.79
CA SER A 102 24.29 28.92 -0.92
C SER A 102 23.98 27.63 -1.68
N ILE A 103 22.97 27.63 -2.56
CA ILE A 103 22.59 26.48 -3.40
C ILE A 103 23.76 26.04 -4.28
N ARG A 104 24.47 26.98 -4.93
CA ARG A 104 25.64 26.66 -5.77
C ARG A 104 26.77 25.97 -4.99
N GLY A 105 26.83 26.16 -3.67
CA GLY A 105 27.79 25.53 -2.77
C GLY A 105 27.42 24.11 -2.33
N ILE A 106 26.20 23.65 -2.61
CA ILE A 106 25.75 22.30 -2.23
C ILE A 106 26.49 21.26 -3.09
N ASP A 107 26.95 20.19 -2.42
CA ASP A 107 27.55 19.06 -3.11
C ASP A 107 26.55 18.40 -4.08
N LYS A 108 27.03 17.81 -5.17
CA LYS A 108 26.20 17.21 -6.23
C LYS A 108 25.24 18.16 -6.97
N VAL A 109 25.17 19.47 -6.73
CA VAL A 109 24.50 20.37 -7.69
C VAL A 109 25.23 20.27 -9.04
N ALA A 110 24.48 20.17 -10.13
CA ALA A 110 25.05 19.98 -11.46
C ALA A 110 26.01 21.13 -11.81
N ASP A 111 27.13 20.82 -12.48
CA ASP A 111 28.18 21.82 -12.73
C ASP A 111 27.68 23.02 -13.54
N SER A 112 26.71 22.81 -14.43
CA SER A 112 26.06 23.89 -15.18
C SER A 112 25.31 24.88 -14.28
N ALA A 113 24.75 24.40 -13.17
CA ALA A 113 24.00 25.19 -12.21
C ALA A 113 24.90 25.92 -11.19
N LYS A 114 26.17 25.49 -11.03
CA LYS A 114 27.16 26.11 -10.13
C LYS A 114 27.79 27.39 -10.68
N VAL A 115 27.62 27.67 -11.97
CA VAL A 115 28.24 28.84 -12.60
C VAL A 115 27.60 30.13 -12.09
N ASP A 116 28.42 31.13 -11.78
CA ASP A 116 27.95 32.48 -11.48
C ASP A 116 27.58 33.21 -12.78
N PRO A 117 26.29 33.58 -12.98
CA PRO A 117 25.83 34.28 -14.18
C PRO A 117 26.64 35.55 -14.50
N ALA A 118 27.14 36.26 -13.48
CA ALA A 118 27.87 37.52 -13.66
C ALA A 118 29.27 37.33 -14.28
N THR A 119 29.82 36.12 -14.22
CA THR A 119 31.17 35.80 -14.72
C THR A 119 31.18 34.75 -15.83
N ALA A 120 30.00 34.20 -16.17
CA ALA A 120 29.81 33.15 -17.15
C ALA A 120 29.95 33.64 -18.60
N THR A 121 30.37 32.75 -19.51
CA THR A 121 30.18 33.00 -20.95
C THR A 121 28.69 33.02 -21.31
N PRO A 122 28.26 33.65 -22.42
CA PRO A 122 26.84 33.70 -22.79
C PRO A 122 26.14 32.32 -22.86
N GLU A 123 26.89 31.30 -23.27
CA GLU A 123 26.39 29.92 -23.39
C GLU A 123 26.30 29.20 -22.03
N GLN A 124 27.18 29.55 -21.08
CA GLN A 124 27.16 29.07 -19.69
C GLN A 124 26.12 29.83 -18.85
N ALA A 125 25.96 31.13 -19.09
CA ALA A 125 24.99 31.98 -18.42
C ALA A 125 23.55 31.52 -18.69
N ALA A 126 23.29 30.97 -19.89
CA ALA A 126 21.99 30.40 -20.25
C ALA A 126 21.60 29.16 -19.42
N LYS A 127 22.55 28.52 -18.73
CA LYS A 127 22.33 27.33 -17.89
C LYS A 127 22.59 27.61 -16.40
N ALA A 128 23.01 28.83 -16.06
CA ALA A 128 23.31 29.23 -14.70
C ALA A 128 22.01 29.46 -13.91
N LEU A 129 22.03 29.14 -12.61
CA LEU A 129 20.90 29.47 -11.74
C LEU A 129 20.80 30.98 -11.57
N VAL A 130 19.64 31.55 -11.92
CA VAL A 130 19.30 32.96 -11.73
C VAL A 130 18.05 33.07 -10.87
N ASN A 131 17.87 34.19 -10.17
CA ASN A 131 16.64 34.42 -9.42
C ASN A 131 15.44 34.55 -10.38
N PRO A 132 14.20 34.26 -9.93
CA PRO A 132 13.02 34.26 -10.78
C PRO A 132 12.77 35.58 -11.52
N VAL A 133 13.16 36.73 -10.95
CA VAL A 133 12.99 38.05 -11.56
C VAL A 133 13.94 38.20 -12.75
N ALA A 134 15.23 37.94 -12.55
CA ALA A 134 16.21 37.94 -13.62
C ALA A 134 15.90 36.89 -14.70
N GLY A 135 15.43 35.71 -14.28
CA GLY A 135 14.98 34.65 -15.17
C GLY A 135 13.82 35.11 -16.07
N ASN A 136 12.78 35.72 -15.48
CA ASN A 136 11.67 36.31 -16.22
C ASN A 136 12.13 37.37 -17.23
N ASP A 137 12.97 38.32 -16.79
CA ASP A 137 13.43 39.41 -17.64
C ASP A 137 14.24 38.90 -18.85
N SER A 138 15.08 37.88 -18.63
CA SER A 138 15.86 37.24 -19.69
C SER A 138 14.96 36.50 -20.70
N MET A 139 13.91 35.83 -20.24
CA MET A 139 12.95 35.16 -21.12
C MET A 139 12.13 36.16 -21.94
N VAL A 140 11.61 37.22 -21.31
CA VAL A 140 10.86 38.26 -22.03
C VAL A 140 11.74 38.89 -23.11
N ALA A 141 13.01 39.18 -22.82
CA ALA A 141 13.95 39.69 -23.82
C ALA A 141 14.16 38.71 -24.98
N MET A 142 14.38 37.42 -24.67
CA MET A 142 14.58 36.37 -25.68
C MET A 142 13.38 36.19 -26.60
N PHE A 143 12.16 36.17 -26.06
CA PHE A 143 10.95 36.04 -26.87
C PHE A 143 10.68 37.29 -27.72
N LYS A 144 10.93 38.49 -27.20
CA LYS A 144 10.85 39.73 -27.98
C LYS A 144 11.83 39.74 -29.15
N GLU A 145 13.06 39.27 -28.94
CA GLU A 145 14.07 39.16 -30.00
C GLU A 145 13.63 38.14 -31.06
N LYS A 146 13.14 36.96 -30.67
CA LYS A 146 12.59 35.97 -31.59
C LYS A 146 11.40 36.52 -32.39
N ALA A 147 10.50 37.24 -31.74
CA ALA A 147 9.34 37.83 -32.41
C ALA A 147 9.75 38.94 -33.40
N ALA A 148 10.72 39.77 -33.03
CA ALA A 148 11.29 40.78 -33.93
C ALA A 148 11.95 40.13 -35.16
N ALA A 149 12.66 39.00 -34.98
CA ALA A 149 13.26 38.25 -36.07
C ALA A 149 12.22 37.56 -36.98
N ALA A 150 11.11 37.09 -36.41
CA ALA A 150 10.01 36.43 -37.12
C ALA A 150 8.96 37.40 -37.70
N GLY A 151 9.01 38.68 -37.33
CA GLY A 151 8.02 39.69 -37.73
C GLY A 151 6.64 39.50 -37.07
N THR A 152 6.59 38.85 -35.91
CA THR A 152 5.34 38.58 -35.15
C THR A 152 5.08 39.65 -34.09
N SER A 153 3.88 39.60 -33.46
CA SER A 153 3.45 40.59 -32.46
C SER A 153 4.29 40.53 -31.19
N GLU A 154 4.84 41.68 -30.76
CA GLU A 154 5.56 41.80 -29.48
C GLU A 154 4.66 41.46 -28.28
N ALA A 155 3.36 41.76 -28.36
CA ALA A 155 2.42 41.44 -27.29
C ALA A 155 2.26 39.92 -27.12
N GLN A 156 2.17 39.19 -28.23
CA GLN A 156 2.06 37.73 -28.22
C GLN A 156 3.35 37.09 -27.69
N ALA A 157 4.51 37.64 -28.06
CA ALA A 157 5.80 37.18 -27.55
C ALA A 157 5.93 37.35 -26.02
N VAL A 158 5.39 38.43 -25.46
CA VAL A 158 5.37 38.65 -24.01
C VAL A 158 4.42 37.67 -23.31
N ASP A 159 3.28 37.36 -23.91
CA ASP A 159 2.33 36.40 -23.36
C ASP A 159 2.89 34.96 -23.42
N ASP A 160 3.54 34.57 -24.52
CA ASP A 160 4.25 33.29 -24.66
C ASP A 160 5.37 33.16 -23.62
N ALA A 161 6.13 34.24 -23.39
CA ALA A 161 7.18 34.30 -22.36
C ALA A 161 6.61 34.17 -20.95
N ARG A 162 5.47 34.83 -20.66
CA ARG A 162 4.77 34.71 -19.37
C ARG A 162 4.31 33.28 -19.11
N ALA A 163 3.88 32.56 -20.14
CA ALA A 163 3.50 31.17 -20.01
C ALA A 163 4.66 30.23 -19.66
N LEU A 164 5.93 30.62 -19.84
CA LEU A 164 7.08 29.86 -19.33
C LEU A 164 7.69 30.47 -18.05
N SER A 165 7.28 31.68 -17.67
CA SER A 165 7.96 32.47 -16.65
C SER A 165 8.14 31.74 -15.32
N PRO A 166 9.33 31.81 -14.70
CA PRO A 166 9.53 31.35 -13.33
C PRO A 166 8.95 32.32 -12.29
N LEU A 167 8.37 33.46 -12.70
CA LEU A 167 7.80 34.49 -11.84
C LEU A 167 6.30 34.67 -12.13
N SER A 168 5.48 34.76 -11.07
CA SER A 168 4.05 34.99 -11.16
C SER A 168 3.73 36.35 -11.79
N ALA A 169 2.51 36.48 -12.35
CA ALA A 169 2.11 37.71 -13.05
C ALA A 169 2.04 38.94 -12.12
N ASP A 170 1.80 38.73 -10.83
CA ASP A 170 1.81 39.77 -9.77
C ASP A 170 3.20 39.98 -9.13
N GLY A 171 4.20 39.16 -9.51
CA GLY A 171 5.57 39.24 -9.03
C GLY A 171 5.76 38.83 -7.56
N THR A 172 4.77 38.16 -6.95
CA THR A 172 4.81 37.78 -5.53
C THR A 172 5.38 36.38 -5.30
N VAL A 173 5.22 35.47 -6.27
CA VAL A 173 5.70 34.08 -6.19
C VAL A 173 6.65 33.80 -7.34
N GLY A 174 7.73 33.08 -7.08
CA GLY A 174 8.63 32.60 -8.12
C GLY A 174 9.28 31.29 -7.72
N TYR A 175 9.86 30.56 -8.67
CA TYR A 175 10.54 29.31 -8.39
C TYR A 175 11.86 29.17 -9.14
N VAL A 176 12.76 28.38 -8.56
CA VAL A 176 14.02 27.98 -9.17
C VAL A 176 14.15 26.47 -9.12
N GLU A 177 14.39 25.85 -10.27
CA GLU A 177 14.63 24.42 -10.39
C GLU A 177 16.14 24.14 -10.40
N VAL A 178 16.59 23.33 -9.46
CA VAL A 178 18.00 23.05 -9.21
C VAL A 178 18.28 21.59 -9.56
N PRO A 179 19.02 21.33 -10.65
CA PRO A 179 19.40 19.96 -11.01
C PRO A 179 20.55 19.46 -10.14
N PHE A 180 20.46 18.21 -9.72
CA PHE A 180 21.50 17.47 -9.00
C PHE A 180 22.07 16.35 -9.87
N SER A 181 23.37 16.08 -9.72
CA SER A 181 24.07 14.97 -10.33
C SER A 181 24.08 13.76 -9.38
N GLY A 182 24.18 12.56 -9.95
CA GLY A 182 24.16 11.30 -9.21
C GLY A 182 22.82 10.59 -9.25
N ASP A 183 22.73 9.48 -8.51
CA ASP A 183 21.57 8.58 -8.52
C ASP A 183 20.73 8.69 -7.22
N PHE A 184 19.54 8.09 -7.16
CA PHE A 184 18.76 8.06 -5.92
C PHE A 184 19.48 7.37 -4.74
N ALA A 185 20.44 6.48 -5.01
CA ALA A 185 21.29 5.86 -3.99
C ALA A 185 22.26 6.84 -3.31
N ASP A 186 22.53 7.96 -3.98
CA ASP A 186 23.47 8.98 -3.59
C ASP A 186 22.85 10.04 -2.65
N LEU A 187 21.53 10.00 -2.45
CA LEU A 187 20.79 10.87 -1.55
C LEU A 187 20.93 10.40 -0.10
N ASP A 188 21.69 11.16 0.70
CA ASP A 188 21.78 10.96 2.14
C ASP A 188 21.11 12.11 2.92
N GLN A 189 21.02 11.95 4.23
CA GLN A 189 20.43 12.98 5.09
C GLN A 189 21.26 14.29 5.05
N ALA A 190 22.58 14.21 4.87
CA ALA A 190 23.44 15.38 4.85
C ALA A 190 23.18 16.28 3.63
N LEU A 191 22.93 15.68 2.46
CA LEU A 191 22.54 16.43 1.26
C LEU A 191 21.19 17.12 1.44
N ARG A 192 20.20 16.44 2.05
CA ARG A 192 18.88 17.03 2.33
C ARG A 192 18.94 18.16 3.34
N ASP A 193 19.74 17.99 4.40
CA ASP A 193 19.98 19.05 5.38
C ASP A 193 20.66 20.25 4.70
N SER A 194 21.53 20.02 3.71
CA SER A 194 22.17 21.09 2.92
C SER A 194 21.17 21.82 2.02
N ILE A 195 20.25 21.08 1.37
CA ILE A 195 19.14 21.64 0.58
C ILE A 195 18.24 22.53 1.46
N ASN A 196 17.85 22.04 2.63
CA ASN A 196 17.02 22.80 3.58
C ASN A 196 17.76 24.01 4.17
N SER A 197 19.04 23.85 4.50
CA SER A 197 19.87 24.95 5.02
C SER A 197 20.04 26.08 4.01
N ALA A 198 20.10 25.76 2.71
CA ALA A 198 20.14 26.79 1.67
C ALA A 198 18.81 27.56 1.59
N ALA A 199 17.67 26.89 1.72
CA ALA A 199 16.37 27.57 1.82
C ALA A 199 16.27 28.47 3.06
N ASP A 200 16.87 28.06 4.19
CA ASP A 200 16.89 28.84 5.43
C ASP A 200 17.59 30.20 5.29
N VAL A 201 18.54 30.34 4.36
CA VAL A 201 19.17 31.63 4.04
C VAL A 201 18.10 32.63 3.60
N GLY A 202 17.26 32.26 2.63
CA GLY A 202 16.16 33.10 2.16
C GLY A 202 15.11 33.34 3.25
N ARG A 203 14.78 32.31 4.06
CA ARG A 203 13.84 32.43 5.19
C ARG A 203 14.33 33.42 6.24
N SER A 204 15.63 33.43 6.54
CA SER A 204 16.23 34.33 7.53
C SER A 204 16.20 35.80 7.11
N GLU A 205 16.15 36.08 5.81
CA GLU A 205 16.00 37.43 5.26
C GLU A 205 14.52 37.82 5.05
N GLY A 206 13.57 36.96 5.45
CA GLY A 206 12.13 37.26 5.51
C GLY A 206 11.30 36.69 4.35
N LEU A 207 11.90 35.98 3.39
CA LEU A 207 11.18 35.30 2.31
C LEU A 207 10.46 34.05 2.84
N ASN A 208 9.30 33.72 2.27
CA ASN A 208 8.70 32.41 2.48
C ASN A 208 9.26 31.44 1.42
N VAL A 209 10.21 30.58 1.82
CA VAL A 209 10.86 29.62 0.91
C VAL A 209 10.42 28.20 1.24
N GLN A 210 9.86 27.52 0.25
CA GLN A 210 9.45 26.13 0.31
C GLN A 210 10.21 25.31 -0.72
N VAL A 211 10.62 24.11 -0.35
CA VAL A 211 11.37 23.17 -1.18
C VAL A 211 10.50 21.96 -1.52
N SER A 212 10.55 21.57 -2.78
CA SER A 212 9.88 20.41 -3.41
C SER A 212 10.86 19.65 -4.31
N GLY A 213 10.43 18.55 -4.92
CA GLY A 213 11.23 17.78 -5.87
C GLY A 213 11.95 16.55 -5.29
N SER A 214 12.44 15.70 -6.21
CA SER A 214 12.95 14.34 -5.91
C SER A 214 14.18 14.32 -5.00
N ALA A 215 15.04 15.34 -5.06
CA ALA A 215 16.22 15.44 -4.20
C ALA A 215 15.89 15.90 -2.77
N ALA A 216 14.79 16.63 -2.59
CA ALA A 216 14.34 17.17 -1.31
C ALA A 216 13.38 16.23 -0.56
N GLN A 217 12.80 15.26 -1.27
CA GLN A 217 11.86 14.29 -0.70
C GLN A 217 12.53 13.49 0.42
N GLU A 218 11.94 13.50 1.63
CA GLU A 218 12.45 12.73 2.77
C GLU A 218 12.23 11.23 2.55
N ALA A 219 13.24 10.43 2.88
CA ALA A 219 13.15 8.98 2.89
C ALA A 219 12.52 8.59 4.21
N GLU A 220 11.33 8.00 4.15
CA GLU A 220 10.70 7.40 5.32
C GLU A 220 11.54 6.19 5.75
N MET A 221 12.24 6.31 6.88
CA MET A 221 12.96 5.17 7.45
C MET A 221 11.95 4.15 7.99
N PRO A 222 12.09 2.85 7.64
CA PRO A 222 11.27 1.80 8.22
C PRO A 222 11.48 1.72 9.75
N GLY A 223 10.39 1.76 10.53
CA GLY A 223 10.42 1.59 11.98
C GLY A 223 10.23 2.90 12.76
N GLY A 224 8.96 3.30 12.94
CA GLY A 224 8.56 4.53 13.61
C GLY A 224 7.93 4.35 14.99
N VAL A 225 7.63 5.48 15.66
CA VAL A 225 6.92 5.51 16.96
C VAL A 225 5.54 4.84 16.87
N THR A 226 4.90 4.95 15.72
CA THR A 226 3.62 4.34 15.32
C THR A 226 3.64 2.81 15.40
N GLU A 227 4.70 2.17 14.90
CA GLU A 227 4.87 0.71 15.01
C GLU A 227 4.99 0.29 16.47
N LEU A 228 5.77 1.04 17.26
CA LEU A 228 5.94 0.78 18.69
C LEU A 228 4.61 0.92 19.45
N ILE A 229 3.75 1.86 19.05
CA ILE A 229 2.38 1.97 19.56
C ILE A 229 1.56 0.71 19.21
N GLY A 230 1.60 0.26 17.95
CA GLY A 230 0.90 -0.96 17.51
C GLY A 230 1.33 -2.20 18.28
N ILE A 231 2.63 -2.39 18.46
CA ILE A 231 3.22 -3.48 19.26
C ILE A 231 2.81 -3.36 20.73
N ALA A 232 2.83 -2.15 21.30
CA ALA A 232 2.44 -1.92 22.70
C ALA A 232 0.96 -2.25 22.93
N VAL A 233 0.06 -1.83 22.04
CA VAL A 233 -1.37 -2.15 22.14
C VAL A 233 -1.58 -3.66 21.96
N ALA A 234 -0.92 -4.30 20.99
CA ALA A 234 -0.95 -5.75 20.83
C ALA A 234 -0.48 -6.48 22.10
N ALA A 235 0.57 -6.00 22.76
CA ALA A 235 1.05 -6.54 24.03
C ALA A 235 -0.01 -6.49 25.14
N VAL A 236 -0.72 -5.37 25.25
CA VAL A 236 -1.82 -5.22 26.22
C VAL A 236 -2.93 -6.22 25.94
N VAL A 237 -3.39 -6.32 24.69
CA VAL A 237 -4.48 -7.23 24.32
C VAL A 237 -4.07 -8.70 24.50
N LEU A 238 -2.83 -9.06 24.14
CA LEU A 238 -2.28 -10.40 24.38
C LEU A 238 -2.16 -10.72 25.87
N ALA A 239 -1.72 -9.77 26.70
CA ALA A 239 -1.64 -9.93 28.15
C ALA A 239 -3.03 -10.17 28.77
N ILE A 240 -4.06 -9.47 28.28
CA ILE A 240 -5.46 -9.69 28.68
C ILE A 240 -5.93 -11.07 28.22
N THR A 241 -5.61 -11.46 26.99
CA THR A 241 -6.06 -12.72 26.38
C THR A 241 -5.50 -13.94 27.12
N PHE A 242 -4.19 -13.95 27.41
CA PHE A 242 -3.53 -15.09 28.04
C PHE A 242 -3.49 -15.01 29.57
N GLY A 243 -3.67 -13.82 30.16
CA GLY A 243 -3.54 -13.60 31.61
C GLY A 243 -2.11 -13.75 32.14
N SER A 244 -1.11 -13.76 31.24
CA SER A 244 0.32 -13.96 31.53
C SER A 244 1.16 -13.07 30.62
N LEU A 245 2.10 -12.32 31.22
CA LEU A 245 3.02 -11.46 30.46
C LEU A 245 3.99 -12.26 29.59
N VAL A 246 4.46 -13.41 30.08
CA VAL A 246 5.37 -14.27 29.30
C VAL A 246 4.64 -14.87 28.11
N ALA A 247 3.42 -15.36 28.30
CA ALA A 247 2.62 -15.92 27.21
C ALA A 247 2.28 -14.86 26.15
N ALA A 248 2.06 -13.61 26.56
CA ALA A 248 1.84 -12.49 25.65
C ALA A 248 3.10 -12.06 24.89
N GLY A 249 4.26 -12.10 25.55
CA GLY A 249 5.54 -11.73 24.93
C GLY A 249 6.01 -12.71 23.85
N LEU A 250 5.57 -13.98 23.90
CA LEU A 250 6.00 -15.01 22.95
C LEU A 250 5.53 -14.74 21.50
N PRO A 251 4.22 -14.51 21.21
CA PRO A 251 3.77 -14.10 19.89
C PRO A 251 4.46 -12.82 19.38
N LEU A 252 4.66 -11.83 20.24
CA LEU A 252 5.34 -10.58 19.87
C LEU A 252 6.79 -10.79 19.49
N LEU A 253 7.54 -11.57 20.29
CA LEU A 253 8.93 -11.90 19.98
C LEU A 253 9.04 -12.58 18.61
N THR A 254 8.14 -13.53 18.32
CA THR A 254 8.12 -14.21 17.02
C THR A 254 7.76 -13.27 15.88
N ALA A 255 6.84 -12.34 16.11
CA ALA A 255 6.44 -11.35 15.11
C ALA A 255 7.60 -10.40 14.79
N ILE A 256 8.28 -9.86 15.81
CA ILE A 256 9.46 -8.98 15.64
C ILE A 256 10.56 -9.69 14.85
N ILE A 257 10.87 -10.95 15.17
CA ILE A 257 11.88 -11.72 14.42
C ILE A 257 11.42 -11.95 12.97
N GLY A 258 10.15 -12.24 12.76
CA GLY A 258 9.60 -12.43 11.41
C GLY A 258 9.64 -11.17 10.57
N ILE A 259 9.29 -10.03 11.15
CA ILE A 259 9.37 -8.73 10.51
C ILE A 259 10.82 -8.38 10.19
N ALA A 260 11.75 -8.58 11.13
CA ALA A 260 13.16 -8.32 10.89
C ALA A 260 13.70 -9.14 9.71
N ILE A 261 13.38 -10.44 9.66
CA ILE A 261 13.81 -11.31 8.54
C ILE A 261 13.12 -10.92 7.23
N GLY A 262 11.81 -10.64 7.26
CA GLY A 262 11.03 -10.24 6.10
C GLY A 262 11.53 -8.92 5.51
N SER A 263 11.66 -7.89 6.35
CA SER A 263 12.16 -6.57 5.97
C SER A 263 13.60 -6.63 5.45
N LEU A 264 14.52 -7.29 6.15
CA LEU A 264 15.90 -7.47 5.66
C LEU A 264 15.94 -8.23 4.33
N GLY A 265 15.08 -9.25 4.15
CA GLY A 265 14.95 -9.96 2.89
C GLY A 265 14.46 -9.07 1.73
N ILE A 266 13.53 -8.16 2.01
CA ILE A 266 13.07 -7.16 1.04
C ILE A 266 14.19 -6.16 0.72
N THR A 267 14.94 -5.71 1.73
CA THR A 267 16.11 -4.85 1.54
C THR A 267 17.21 -5.54 0.72
N VAL A 268 17.41 -6.85 0.87
CA VAL A 268 18.29 -7.61 -0.03
C VAL A 268 17.74 -7.62 -1.46
N ALA A 269 16.42 -7.76 -1.62
CA ALA A 269 15.78 -7.82 -2.92
C ALA A 269 15.90 -6.50 -3.71
N THR A 270 16.03 -5.34 -3.04
CA THR A 270 16.21 -4.04 -3.72
C THR A 270 17.49 -3.96 -4.55
N GLY A 271 18.50 -4.80 -4.30
CA GLY A 271 19.70 -4.84 -5.15
C GLY A 271 19.51 -5.60 -6.46
N PHE A 272 18.41 -6.35 -6.60
CA PHE A 272 18.13 -7.18 -7.77
C PHE A 272 16.85 -6.76 -8.49
N MET A 273 15.99 -5.99 -7.84
CA MET A 273 14.68 -5.56 -8.31
C MET A 273 14.43 -4.12 -7.88
N ASP A 274 13.81 -3.32 -8.75
CA ASP A 274 13.39 -1.96 -8.42
C ASP A 274 12.13 -2.03 -7.54
N LEU A 275 12.30 -1.85 -6.23
CA LEU A 275 11.18 -1.84 -5.28
C LEU A 275 10.87 -0.40 -4.84
N SER A 276 9.58 -0.09 -4.73
CA SER A 276 9.12 1.17 -4.14
C SER A 276 9.46 1.25 -2.66
N SER A 277 9.70 2.48 -2.19
CA SER A 277 9.92 2.82 -0.79
C SER A 277 8.76 2.38 0.12
N MET A 278 7.55 2.22 -0.42
CA MET A 278 6.35 1.76 0.31
C MET A 278 6.34 0.25 0.57
N THR A 279 7.13 -0.52 -0.19
CA THR A 279 7.12 -2.00 -0.14
C THR A 279 7.47 -2.55 1.23
N PRO A 280 8.57 -2.11 1.89
CA PRO A 280 8.93 -2.60 3.22
C PRO A 280 7.87 -2.27 4.27
N THR A 281 7.27 -1.08 4.22
CA THR A 281 6.26 -0.64 5.19
C THR A 281 4.98 -1.47 5.11
N LEU A 282 4.50 -1.77 3.91
CA LEU A 282 3.36 -2.67 3.72
C LEU A 282 3.68 -4.09 4.19
N ALA A 283 4.90 -4.58 3.92
CA ALA A 283 5.34 -5.88 4.37
C ALA A 283 5.41 -5.97 5.91
N ILE A 284 5.89 -4.93 6.59
CA ILE A 284 5.88 -4.83 8.06
C ILE A 284 4.44 -4.85 8.58
N MET A 285 3.57 -4.00 8.04
CA MET A 285 2.18 -3.88 8.47
C MET A 285 1.40 -5.21 8.34
N ILE A 286 1.51 -5.87 7.19
CA ILE A 286 0.84 -7.17 6.96
C ILE A 286 1.54 -8.27 7.77
N GLY A 287 2.86 -8.30 7.75
CA GLY A 287 3.68 -9.31 8.42
C GLY A 287 3.46 -9.32 9.93
N LEU A 288 3.38 -8.15 10.57
CA LEU A 288 3.12 -8.00 12.00
C LEU A 288 1.76 -8.57 12.39
N ALA A 289 0.70 -8.16 11.69
CA ALA A 289 -0.66 -8.61 11.98
C ALA A 289 -0.77 -10.14 11.83
N VAL A 290 -0.30 -10.67 10.71
CA VAL A 290 -0.34 -12.09 10.37
C VAL A 290 0.51 -12.93 11.34
N ALA A 291 1.73 -12.51 11.65
CA ALA A 291 2.62 -13.24 12.54
C ALA A 291 2.08 -13.32 13.97
N ILE A 292 1.49 -12.23 14.49
CA ILE A 292 0.87 -12.23 15.81
C ILE A 292 -0.32 -13.20 15.83
N ASP A 293 -1.18 -13.14 14.81
CA ASP A 293 -2.41 -13.94 14.79
C ASP A 293 -2.10 -15.44 14.71
N TYR A 294 -1.23 -15.84 13.79
CA TYR A 294 -0.83 -17.24 13.63
C TYR A 294 -0.15 -17.80 14.88
N SER A 295 0.71 -17.00 15.52
CA SER A 295 1.33 -17.38 16.78
C SER A 295 0.31 -17.50 17.92
N LEU A 296 -0.67 -16.59 17.97
CA LEU A 296 -1.76 -16.66 18.95
C LEU A 296 -2.60 -17.92 18.78
N PHE A 297 -2.95 -18.31 17.56
CA PHE A 297 -3.74 -19.51 17.31
C PHE A 297 -3.02 -20.79 17.75
N ILE A 298 -1.74 -20.95 17.37
CA ILE A 298 -0.94 -22.11 17.77
C ILE A 298 -0.72 -22.11 19.29
N MET A 299 -0.48 -20.94 19.89
CA MET A 299 -0.32 -20.79 21.34
C MET A 299 -1.60 -21.16 22.11
N SER A 300 -2.75 -20.66 21.65
CA SER A 300 -4.07 -20.96 22.21
C SER A 300 -4.36 -22.46 22.15
N ARG A 301 -4.08 -23.10 21.01
CA ARG A 301 -4.22 -24.55 20.87
C ARG A 301 -3.24 -25.31 21.77
N PHE A 302 -1.99 -24.89 21.84
CA PHE A 302 -0.99 -25.50 22.72
C PHE A 302 -1.42 -25.45 24.19
N ARG A 303 -1.97 -24.32 24.66
CA ARG A 303 -2.53 -24.20 26.01
C ARG A 303 -3.66 -25.19 26.24
N HIS A 304 -4.58 -25.33 25.29
CA HIS A 304 -5.66 -26.31 25.41
C HIS A 304 -5.15 -27.75 25.44
N GLU A 305 -4.22 -28.14 24.57
CA GLU A 305 -3.64 -29.50 24.56
C GLU A 305 -2.90 -29.86 25.87
N LEU A 306 -2.33 -28.87 26.58
CA LEU A 306 -1.73 -29.08 27.89
C LEU A 306 -2.74 -29.49 28.98
N THR A 307 -4.05 -29.29 28.76
CA THR A 307 -5.10 -29.80 29.67
C THR A 307 -5.39 -31.28 29.42
N LEU A 308 -5.07 -31.79 28.23
CA LEU A 308 -5.34 -33.16 27.79
C LEU A 308 -4.12 -34.09 27.94
N THR A 309 -2.90 -33.54 27.99
CA THR A 309 -1.67 -34.31 28.14
C THR A 309 -0.58 -33.56 28.91
N ASP A 310 0.14 -34.27 29.78
CA ASP A 310 1.28 -33.73 30.50
C ASP A 310 2.55 -33.62 29.63
N ASN A 311 2.59 -34.35 28.51
CA ASN A 311 3.74 -34.33 27.60
C ASN A 311 3.69 -33.08 26.71
N ARG A 312 4.48 -32.07 27.08
CA ARG A 312 4.54 -30.80 26.35
C ARG A 312 5.02 -30.91 24.90
N ALA A 313 5.91 -31.86 24.60
CA ALA A 313 6.33 -32.08 23.22
C ALA A 313 5.20 -32.67 22.38
N GLU A 314 4.37 -33.50 23.00
CA GLU A 314 3.15 -34.05 22.40
C GLU A 314 2.10 -32.97 22.18
N ALA A 315 1.85 -32.13 23.19
CA ALA A 315 0.96 -30.98 23.09
C ALA A 315 1.39 -30.01 21.97
N ALA A 316 2.70 -29.73 21.85
CA ALA A 316 3.23 -28.87 20.79
C ALA A 316 3.04 -29.50 19.40
N GLY A 317 3.28 -30.82 19.27
CA GLY A 317 2.98 -31.56 18.05
C GLY A 317 1.50 -31.48 17.67
N ARG A 318 0.60 -31.76 18.62
CA ARG A 318 -0.86 -31.72 18.37
C ARG A 318 -1.35 -30.33 17.99
N ALA A 319 -0.84 -29.30 18.64
CA ALA A 319 -1.18 -27.91 18.33
C ALA A 319 -0.77 -27.52 16.90
N VAL A 320 0.46 -27.83 16.48
CA VAL A 320 0.94 -27.54 15.12
C VAL A 320 0.26 -28.45 14.08
N GLY A 321 -0.03 -29.70 14.42
CA GLY A 321 -0.75 -30.63 13.53
C GLY A 321 -2.18 -30.19 13.20
N THR A 322 -2.87 -29.59 14.17
CA THR A 322 -4.28 -29.16 14.02
C THR A 322 -4.37 -27.68 13.65
N ALA A 323 -4.10 -26.78 14.59
CA ALA A 323 -4.15 -25.33 14.36
C ALA A 323 -3.11 -24.86 13.32
N GLY A 324 -1.95 -25.50 13.26
CA GLY A 324 -0.96 -25.18 12.23
C GLY A 324 -1.41 -25.55 10.82
N SER A 325 -2.28 -26.56 10.63
CA SER A 325 -2.88 -26.84 9.32
C SER A 325 -3.74 -25.65 8.88
N ALA A 326 -4.59 -25.12 9.77
CA ALA A 326 -5.39 -23.93 9.48
C ALA A 326 -4.51 -22.71 9.16
N VAL A 327 -3.41 -22.50 9.89
CA VAL A 327 -2.43 -21.43 9.63
C VAL A 327 -1.77 -21.57 8.25
N VAL A 328 -1.48 -22.79 7.78
CA VAL A 328 -0.93 -22.99 6.42
C VAL A 328 -1.96 -22.63 5.35
N PHE A 329 -3.23 -22.99 5.52
CA PHE A 329 -4.28 -22.63 4.55
C PHE A 329 -4.51 -21.12 4.52
N ALA A 330 -4.64 -20.51 5.69
CA ALA A 330 -4.70 -19.07 5.90
C ALA A 330 -3.56 -18.35 5.16
N GLY A 331 -2.31 -18.69 5.50
CA GLY A 331 -1.13 -18.11 4.88
C GLY A 331 -1.09 -18.33 3.36
N LEU A 332 -1.47 -19.52 2.89
CA LEU A 332 -1.52 -19.81 1.46
C LEU A 332 -2.59 -18.96 0.74
N THR A 333 -3.75 -18.70 1.35
CA THR A 333 -4.76 -17.82 0.74
C THR A 333 -4.26 -16.39 0.59
N VAL A 334 -3.60 -15.85 1.63
CA VAL A 334 -2.97 -14.53 1.58
C VAL A 334 -1.88 -14.48 0.51
N ILE A 335 -0.99 -15.48 0.48
CA ILE A 335 0.09 -15.58 -0.52
C ILE A 335 -0.49 -15.66 -1.94
N ILE A 336 -1.53 -16.47 -2.17
CA ILE A 336 -2.17 -16.57 -3.48
C ILE A 336 -2.77 -15.23 -3.88
N ALA A 337 -3.46 -14.52 -2.98
CA ALA A 337 -4.07 -13.23 -3.27
C ALA A 337 -3.02 -12.16 -3.63
N LEU A 338 -1.89 -12.15 -2.94
CA LEU A 338 -0.77 -11.23 -3.19
C LEU A 338 0.00 -11.58 -4.47
N VAL A 339 0.28 -12.87 -4.71
CA VAL A 339 0.94 -13.32 -5.95
C VAL A 339 0.02 -13.18 -7.17
N ALA A 340 -1.30 -13.24 -6.99
CA ALA A 340 -2.27 -13.00 -8.04
C ALA A 340 -2.21 -11.58 -8.61
N LEU A 341 -1.58 -10.62 -7.92
CA LEU A 341 -1.27 -9.29 -8.47
C LEU A 341 -0.43 -9.39 -9.75
N ARG A 342 0.35 -10.46 -9.93
CA ARG A 342 1.09 -10.70 -11.17
C ARG A 342 0.18 -10.93 -12.38
N VAL A 343 -1.05 -11.40 -12.18
CA VAL A 343 -2.02 -11.61 -13.27
C VAL A 343 -2.52 -10.28 -13.84
N VAL A 344 -2.47 -9.21 -13.05
CA VAL A 344 -2.86 -7.86 -13.46
C VAL A 344 -1.90 -7.26 -14.49
N GLY A 345 -0.64 -7.72 -14.53
CA GLY A 345 0.34 -7.26 -15.51
C GLY A 345 1.00 -5.92 -15.18
N ILE A 346 0.85 -5.42 -13.95
CA ILE A 346 1.49 -4.18 -13.49
C ILE A 346 2.75 -4.54 -12.69
N PRO A 347 3.96 -4.16 -13.15
CA PRO A 347 5.21 -4.61 -12.54
C PRO A 347 5.34 -4.24 -11.06
N PHE A 348 5.20 -2.96 -10.71
CA PHE A 348 5.39 -2.51 -9.32
C PHE A 348 4.41 -3.19 -8.35
N LEU A 349 3.15 -3.44 -8.75
CA LEU A 349 2.20 -4.20 -7.95
C LEU A 349 2.60 -5.67 -7.78
N SER A 350 3.14 -6.27 -8.84
CA SER A 350 3.59 -7.66 -8.83
C SER A 350 4.74 -7.84 -7.85
N ASP A 351 5.67 -6.89 -7.84
CA ASP A 351 6.87 -6.93 -7.00
C ASP A 351 6.53 -6.62 -5.54
N MET A 352 5.70 -5.62 -5.29
CA MET A 352 5.15 -5.34 -3.96
C MET A 352 4.35 -6.53 -3.41
N GLY A 353 3.50 -7.15 -4.25
CA GLY A 353 2.75 -8.35 -3.91
C GLY A 353 3.65 -9.52 -3.55
N ALA A 354 4.70 -9.76 -4.33
CA ALA A 354 5.68 -10.81 -4.06
C ALA A 354 6.46 -10.57 -2.75
N ALA A 355 6.87 -9.33 -2.48
CA ALA A 355 7.55 -8.95 -1.24
C ALA A 355 6.66 -9.15 0.01
N ALA A 356 5.39 -8.74 -0.08
CA ALA A 356 4.42 -8.97 0.98
C ALA A 356 4.13 -10.47 1.17
N ALA A 357 3.98 -11.23 0.08
CA ALA A 357 3.77 -12.68 0.12
C ALA A 357 4.97 -13.42 0.74
N PHE A 358 6.20 -12.99 0.44
CA PHE A 358 7.41 -13.49 1.07
C PHE A 358 7.39 -13.28 2.59
N THR A 359 6.99 -12.09 3.04
CA THR A 359 6.92 -11.79 4.48
C THR A 359 5.87 -12.64 5.19
N VAL A 360 4.71 -12.86 4.56
CA VAL A 360 3.67 -13.78 5.05
C VAL A 360 4.19 -15.22 5.10
N LEU A 361 4.93 -15.67 4.09
CA LEU A 361 5.57 -17.00 4.08
C LEU A 361 6.52 -17.17 5.26
N ILE A 362 7.37 -16.18 5.55
CA ILE A 362 8.26 -16.18 6.71
C ILE A 362 7.45 -16.25 8.01
N ALA A 363 6.37 -15.48 8.13
CA ALA A 363 5.49 -15.51 9.30
C ALA A 363 4.87 -16.90 9.55
N VAL A 364 4.40 -17.58 8.49
CA VAL A 364 3.89 -18.96 8.56
C VAL A 364 4.99 -19.92 9.03
N LEU A 365 6.19 -19.84 8.42
CA LEU A 365 7.31 -20.72 8.79
C LEU A 365 7.73 -20.52 10.26
N ILE A 366 7.73 -19.28 10.74
CA ILE A 366 8.03 -18.94 12.14
C ILE A 366 6.97 -19.51 13.08
N ALA A 367 5.68 -19.34 12.77
CA ALA A 367 4.60 -19.87 13.58
C ALA A 367 4.67 -21.41 13.71
N LEU A 368 5.04 -22.11 12.63
CA LEU A 368 5.12 -23.58 12.60
C LEU A 368 6.42 -24.14 13.22
N THR A 369 7.51 -23.36 13.27
CA THR A 369 8.84 -23.87 13.67
C THR A 369 9.45 -23.12 14.84
N LEU A 370 9.65 -21.80 14.71
CA LEU A 370 10.31 -20.98 15.70
C LEU A 370 9.48 -20.88 16.98
N LEU A 371 8.16 -20.68 16.87
CA LEU A 371 7.28 -20.59 18.02
C LEU A 371 7.31 -21.88 18.89
N PRO A 372 7.11 -23.10 18.35
CA PRO A 372 7.27 -24.33 19.11
C PRO A 372 8.66 -24.50 19.74
N ALA A 373 9.73 -24.05 19.07
CA ALA A 373 11.08 -24.09 19.62
C ALA A 373 11.27 -23.14 20.81
N ILE A 374 10.74 -21.91 20.73
CA ILE A 374 10.75 -20.96 21.84
C ILE A 374 9.88 -21.48 23.00
N LEU A 375 8.72 -22.07 22.71
CA LEU A 375 7.91 -22.76 23.73
C LEU A 375 8.69 -23.88 24.43
N GLY A 376 9.48 -24.64 23.67
CA GLY A 376 10.41 -25.62 24.20
C GLY A 376 11.50 -24.99 25.08
N MET A 377 12.00 -23.81 24.72
CA MET A 377 13.01 -23.06 25.48
C MET A 377 12.48 -22.63 26.83
N PHE A 378 11.32 -21.97 26.85
CA PHE A 378 10.67 -21.49 28.06
C PHE A 378 10.09 -22.62 28.91
N GLY A 379 9.71 -23.74 28.29
CA GLY A 379 9.19 -24.92 28.97
C GLY A 379 8.07 -24.56 29.93
N ARG A 380 8.20 -24.95 31.22
CA ARG A 380 7.21 -24.64 32.28
C ARG A 380 6.97 -23.14 32.49
N LYS A 381 7.93 -22.29 32.14
CA LYS A 381 7.84 -20.83 32.31
C LYS A 381 7.06 -20.13 31.21
N ALA A 382 6.67 -20.82 30.12
CA ALA A 382 5.94 -20.20 28.99
C ALA A 382 4.61 -19.53 29.40
N PHE A 383 3.98 -20.00 30.47
CA PHE A 383 2.77 -19.41 31.05
C PHE A 383 3.00 -18.85 32.48
N ALA A 384 4.25 -18.52 32.82
CA ALA A 384 4.59 -17.89 34.10
C ALA A 384 4.23 -16.39 34.10
N GLY A 385 4.27 -15.75 35.27
CA GLY A 385 3.90 -14.34 35.41
C GLY A 385 2.40 -14.10 35.25
N LYS A 386 1.58 -14.91 35.94
CA LYS A 386 0.12 -14.76 35.99
C LYS A 386 -0.23 -13.42 36.63
N ILE A 387 -1.08 -12.63 35.96
CA ILE A 387 -1.60 -11.37 36.51
C ILE A 387 -2.82 -11.73 37.38
N PRO A 388 -2.80 -11.53 38.72
CA PRO A 388 -3.77 -12.13 39.65
C PRO A 388 -5.25 -11.86 39.33
N PHE A 389 -5.57 -10.67 38.83
CA PHE A 389 -6.93 -10.27 38.46
C PHE A 389 -7.39 -10.84 37.11
N LEU A 390 -6.48 -10.98 36.14
CA LEU A 390 -6.77 -11.48 34.79
C LEU A 390 -6.71 -13.01 34.73
N SER A 391 -5.80 -13.65 35.47
CA SER A 391 -5.65 -15.10 35.50
C SER A 391 -6.85 -15.78 36.16
N LYS A 392 -7.39 -15.19 37.24
CA LYS A 392 -8.58 -15.72 37.91
C LYS A 392 -9.82 -15.67 37.01
N ARG A 393 -9.97 -14.58 36.24
CA ARG A 393 -11.04 -14.44 35.23
C ARG A 393 -10.85 -15.35 34.02
N ALA A 394 -9.59 -15.65 33.65
CA ALA A 394 -9.27 -16.61 32.60
C ALA A 394 -9.52 -18.07 33.06
N GLU A 395 -9.20 -18.41 34.32
CA GLU A 395 -9.42 -19.74 34.92
C GLU A 395 -10.91 -19.99 35.26
N GLU A 396 -11.61 -19.05 35.90
CA GLU A 396 -13.07 -19.14 36.18
C GLU A 396 -13.93 -19.22 34.90
N SER A 397 -13.36 -18.86 33.74
CA SER A 397 -14.04 -18.94 32.44
C SER A 397 -13.87 -20.30 31.74
N GLU A 398 -12.90 -21.11 32.18
CA GLU A 398 -12.57 -22.46 31.67
C GLU A 398 -13.31 -23.57 32.45
N ASP A 399 -13.79 -23.32 33.68
CA ASP A 399 -14.67 -24.26 34.39
C ASP A 399 -16.04 -24.37 33.67
N GLU A 400 -16.28 -25.52 33.05
CA GLU A 400 -17.47 -25.87 32.25
C GLU A 400 -18.78 -25.95 33.07
N ASP A 401 -18.74 -25.83 34.40
CA ASP A 401 -19.84 -26.24 35.27
C ASP A 401 -20.57 -25.10 36.01
N SER A 402 -20.45 -23.85 35.55
CA SER A 402 -21.28 -22.75 36.07
C SER A 402 -22.55 -22.60 35.24
N GLY A 403 -23.66 -23.18 35.70
CA GLY A 403 -25.00 -23.20 35.08
C GLY A 403 -25.70 -21.85 34.81
N LYS A 404 -24.96 -20.78 34.46
CA LYS A 404 -25.47 -19.51 33.92
C LYS A 404 -25.10 -19.41 32.44
N PRO A 405 -26.05 -19.12 31.52
CA PRO A 405 -25.72 -19.02 30.11
C PRO A 405 -24.79 -17.83 29.86
N LYS A 406 -23.56 -18.13 29.39
CA LYS A 406 -22.52 -17.17 28.99
C LYS A 406 -23.12 -16.16 27.98
N LEU A 407 -22.68 -14.90 28.00
CA LEU A 407 -23.17 -13.85 27.08
C LEU A 407 -23.10 -14.29 25.61
N ALA A 408 -22.03 -14.98 25.21
CA ALA A 408 -21.86 -15.55 23.88
C ALA A 408 -22.95 -16.58 23.55
N LEU A 409 -23.25 -17.51 24.47
CA LEU A 409 -24.32 -18.51 24.30
C LEU A 409 -25.70 -17.85 24.16
N ARG A 410 -25.98 -16.79 24.93
CA ARG A 410 -27.25 -16.04 24.82
C ARG A 410 -27.37 -15.35 23.46
N PHE A 411 -26.29 -14.74 23.00
CA PHE A 411 -26.24 -14.07 21.72
C PHE A 411 -26.45 -15.04 20.55
N ILE A 412 -25.66 -16.12 20.47
CA ILE A 412 -25.79 -17.09 19.37
C ILE A 412 -27.14 -17.81 19.40
N SER A 413 -27.67 -18.12 20.59
CA SER A 413 -29.00 -18.71 20.71
C SER A 413 -30.10 -17.78 20.16
N ALA A 414 -29.96 -16.46 20.37
CA ALA A 414 -30.88 -15.49 19.78
C ALA A 414 -30.75 -15.43 18.25
N VAL A 415 -29.51 -15.45 17.73
CA VAL A 415 -29.22 -15.47 16.29
C VAL A 415 -29.82 -16.71 15.62
N VAL A 416 -29.57 -17.90 16.17
CA VAL A 416 -30.05 -19.18 15.63
C VAL A 416 -31.58 -19.32 15.75
N ARG A 417 -32.20 -18.70 16.76
CA ARG A 417 -33.66 -18.74 16.96
C ARG A 417 -34.44 -17.91 15.94
N ARG A 418 -33.90 -16.77 15.50
CA ARG A 418 -34.52 -15.89 14.50
C ARG A 418 -33.48 -15.41 13.48
N PRO A 419 -32.92 -16.29 12.64
CA PRO A 419 -31.75 -15.97 11.82
C PRO A 419 -31.99 -14.90 10.75
N LEU A 420 -33.23 -14.69 10.30
CA LEU A 420 -33.53 -13.65 9.30
C LEU A 420 -33.31 -12.21 9.81
N VAL A 421 -33.59 -11.94 11.09
CA VAL A 421 -33.46 -10.59 11.67
C VAL A 421 -32.01 -10.10 11.71
N PRO A 422 -31.05 -10.82 12.34
CA PRO A 422 -29.65 -10.44 12.34
C PRO A 422 -29.03 -10.48 10.93
N LEU A 423 -29.46 -11.40 10.06
CA LEU A 423 -29.01 -11.44 8.67
C LEU A 423 -29.38 -10.16 7.91
N ILE A 424 -30.65 -9.78 7.89
CA ILE A 424 -31.12 -8.57 7.20
C ILE A 424 -30.49 -7.32 7.85
N GLY A 425 -30.45 -7.27 9.18
CA GLY A 425 -29.83 -6.15 9.90
C GLY A 425 -28.35 -5.97 9.55
N GLY A 426 -27.58 -7.05 9.50
CA GLY A 426 -26.17 -7.01 9.10
C GLY A 426 -25.99 -6.60 7.64
N VAL A 427 -26.81 -7.14 6.73
CA VAL A 427 -26.74 -6.80 5.30
C VAL A 427 -27.11 -5.34 5.05
N VAL A 428 -28.17 -4.84 5.67
CA VAL A 428 -28.58 -3.43 5.56
C VAL A 428 -27.54 -2.50 6.16
N LEU A 429 -26.96 -2.84 7.32
CA LEU A 429 -25.90 -2.05 7.95
C LEU A 429 -24.68 -1.92 7.03
N LEU A 430 -24.15 -3.04 6.54
CA LEU A 430 -22.99 -3.01 5.64
C LEU A 430 -23.32 -2.37 4.30
N GLY A 431 -24.52 -2.59 3.76
CA GLY A 431 -24.98 -1.94 2.53
C GLY A 431 -25.11 -0.42 2.67
N ALA A 432 -25.59 0.07 3.82
CA ALA A 432 -25.64 1.51 4.10
C ALA A 432 -24.24 2.12 4.25
N LEU A 433 -23.32 1.40 4.92
CA LEU A 433 -21.92 1.81 5.04
C LEU A 433 -21.17 1.77 3.70
N ALA A 434 -21.62 0.97 2.75
CA ALA A 434 -21.06 0.90 1.39
C ALA A 434 -21.50 2.07 0.49
N LEU A 435 -22.56 2.81 0.82
CA LEU A 435 -23.09 3.88 -0.04
C LEU A 435 -22.04 4.96 -0.40
N PRO A 436 -21.19 5.45 0.51
CA PRO A 436 -20.18 6.43 0.15
C PRO A 436 -19.16 5.91 -0.88
N ALA A 437 -19.00 4.58 -1.02
CA ALA A 437 -18.07 4.00 -2.00
C ALA A 437 -18.42 4.35 -3.45
N THR A 438 -19.66 4.79 -3.74
CA THR A 438 -20.03 5.25 -5.08
C THR A 438 -19.37 6.57 -5.46
N GLY A 439 -18.89 7.35 -4.48
CA GLY A 439 -18.16 8.60 -4.68
C GLY A 439 -16.64 8.43 -4.70
N LEU A 440 -16.13 7.19 -4.82
CA LEU A 440 -14.70 6.89 -4.76
C LEU A 440 -13.92 7.63 -5.85
N SER A 441 -13.11 8.62 -5.44
CA SER A 441 -12.06 9.21 -6.28
C SER A 441 -10.70 8.53 -6.03
N LEU A 442 -9.95 8.30 -7.10
CA LEU A 442 -8.65 7.64 -7.08
C LEU A 442 -7.59 8.55 -7.72
N ALA A 443 -6.42 8.65 -7.11
CA ALA A 443 -5.26 9.35 -7.65
C ALA A 443 -3.96 8.66 -7.20
N LEU A 444 -2.85 8.86 -7.91
CA LEU A 444 -1.56 8.44 -7.40
C LEU A 444 -1.03 9.43 -6.36
N PRO A 445 -0.13 9.00 -5.44
CA PRO A 445 0.50 9.90 -4.50
C PRO A 445 1.32 10.97 -5.22
N SER A 446 0.99 12.22 -4.98
CA SER A 446 1.68 13.41 -5.50
C SER A 446 1.78 14.49 -4.43
N GLU A 447 2.55 15.55 -4.69
CA GLU A 447 2.66 16.71 -3.78
C GLU A 447 1.27 17.32 -3.47
N ALA A 448 0.36 17.30 -4.45
CA ALA A 448 -1.04 17.73 -4.32
C ALA A 448 -1.87 16.92 -3.29
N THR A 449 -1.41 15.73 -2.91
CA THR A 449 -2.07 14.83 -1.94
C THR A 449 -1.31 14.71 -0.61
N GLY A 450 -0.18 15.42 -0.50
CA GLY A 450 0.68 15.45 0.69
C GLY A 450 0.06 16.18 1.88
N ASP A 451 0.69 16.00 3.05
CA ASP A 451 0.31 16.69 4.29
C ASP A 451 0.57 18.21 4.16
N PRO A 452 -0.42 19.09 4.44
CA PRO A 452 -0.26 20.54 4.42
C PRO A 452 0.88 21.10 5.29
N ALA A 453 1.33 20.35 6.29
CA ALA A 453 2.48 20.73 7.12
C ALA A 453 3.83 20.59 6.41
N THR A 454 3.89 19.86 5.29
CA THR A 454 5.15 19.61 4.57
C THR A 454 5.53 20.75 3.64
N SER A 455 6.84 20.99 3.53
CA SER A 455 7.42 21.99 2.62
C SER A 455 7.03 21.74 1.16
N ALA A 456 7.03 20.48 0.70
CA ALA A 456 6.66 20.13 -0.66
C ALA A 456 5.18 20.47 -0.96
N ARG A 457 4.28 20.21 -0.01
CA ARG A 457 2.87 20.59 -0.16
C ARG A 457 2.67 22.12 -0.17
N GLN A 458 3.38 22.84 0.68
CA GLN A 458 3.31 24.31 0.69
C GLN A 458 3.90 24.91 -0.60
N ALA A 459 4.96 24.31 -1.15
CA ALA A 459 5.50 24.68 -2.46
C ALA A 459 4.45 24.49 -3.57
N TYR A 460 3.75 23.35 -3.57
CA TYR A 460 2.65 23.09 -4.50
C TYR A 460 1.54 24.15 -4.39
N ASP A 461 1.05 24.43 -3.17
CA ASP A 461 -0.01 25.42 -2.94
C ASP A 461 0.41 26.84 -3.36
N LEU A 462 1.69 27.23 -3.15
CA LEU A 462 2.23 28.51 -3.61
C LEU A 462 2.26 28.62 -5.14
N ILE A 463 2.56 27.53 -5.84
CA ILE A 463 2.52 27.50 -7.31
C ILE A 463 1.07 27.64 -7.81
N ASP A 464 0.12 26.96 -7.18
CA ASP A 464 -1.31 27.10 -7.50
C ASP A 464 -1.76 28.56 -7.30
N GLU A 465 -1.45 29.17 -6.16
CA GLU A 465 -1.83 30.56 -5.85
C GLU A 465 -1.19 31.58 -6.82
N GLY A 466 0.08 31.40 -7.18
CA GLY A 466 0.83 32.35 -7.98
C GLY A 466 0.65 32.22 -9.50
N PHE A 467 0.46 30.99 -10.00
CA PHE A 467 0.46 30.68 -11.43
C PHE A 467 -0.86 30.06 -11.93
N GLY A 468 -1.69 29.55 -11.02
CA GLY A 468 -2.91 28.80 -11.31
C GLY A 468 -2.69 27.28 -11.31
N ASP A 469 -3.77 26.55 -11.05
CA ASP A 469 -3.78 25.11 -10.75
C ASP A 469 -3.07 24.24 -11.80
N GLY A 470 -3.23 24.55 -13.08
CA GLY A 470 -2.62 23.78 -14.17
C GLY A 470 -1.09 23.92 -14.29
N ARG A 471 -0.47 24.85 -13.56
CA ARG A 471 0.99 25.02 -13.54
C ARG A 471 1.71 23.84 -12.90
N ASN A 472 1.07 23.19 -11.93
CA ASN A 472 1.62 22.04 -11.22
C ASN A 472 1.54 20.72 -12.03
N GLY A 473 0.80 20.70 -13.15
CA GLY A 473 0.59 19.52 -13.97
C GLY A 473 0.68 19.76 -15.47
N PRO A 474 1.79 20.31 -16.00
CA PRO A 474 1.90 20.53 -17.44
C PRO A 474 1.97 19.19 -18.19
N LEU A 475 1.37 19.18 -19.38
CA LEU A 475 1.44 18.05 -20.31
C LEU A 475 2.47 18.36 -21.39
N ILE A 476 3.05 17.33 -21.98
CA ILE A 476 4.00 17.46 -23.09
C ILE A 476 3.46 16.66 -24.27
N ALA A 477 3.23 17.34 -25.40
CA ALA A 477 3.02 16.68 -26.68
C ALA A 477 4.36 16.49 -27.39
N VAL A 478 4.69 15.23 -27.68
CA VAL A 478 5.87 14.85 -28.47
C VAL A 478 5.41 14.65 -29.90
N VAL A 479 5.73 15.61 -30.77
CA VAL A 479 5.24 15.68 -32.16
C VAL A 479 6.31 15.14 -33.11
N ASP A 480 6.03 14.06 -33.82
CA ASP A 480 6.89 13.49 -34.87
C ASP A 480 6.33 13.85 -36.26
N ALA A 481 7.06 14.68 -36.99
CA ALA A 481 6.71 15.16 -38.31
C ALA A 481 7.45 14.44 -39.45
N LYS A 482 8.13 13.30 -39.20
CA LYS A 482 8.82 12.53 -40.26
C LYS A 482 7.90 12.07 -41.39
N GLY A 483 6.65 11.74 -41.05
CA GLY A 483 5.62 11.32 -41.99
C GLY A 483 4.79 12.47 -42.57
N ALA A 484 5.05 13.72 -42.15
CA ALA A 484 4.18 14.83 -42.48
C ALA A 484 4.26 15.19 -43.97
N SER A 485 3.11 15.52 -44.56
CA SER A 485 3.01 16.01 -45.94
C SER A 485 3.40 17.49 -46.09
N VAL A 486 3.58 18.18 -44.96
CA VAL A 486 3.95 19.60 -44.84
C VAL A 486 5.31 19.74 -44.15
N PRO A 487 6.02 20.89 -44.31
CA PRO A 487 7.26 21.14 -43.58
C PRO A 487 7.08 21.01 -42.07
N ALA A 488 8.09 20.49 -41.36
CA ALA A 488 8.01 20.19 -39.93
C ALA A 488 7.55 21.40 -39.09
N GLY A 489 8.05 22.60 -39.38
CA GLY A 489 7.62 23.83 -38.69
C GLY A 489 6.14 24.16 -38.87
N GLU A 490 5.57 23.90 -40.05
CA GLU A 490 4.13 24.08 -40.31
C GLU A 490 3.32 23.00 -39.60
N ALA A 491 3.81 21.74 -39.59
CA ALA A 491 3.18 20.66 -38.83
C ALA A 491 3.12 20.98 -37.33
N PHE A 492 4.22 21.49 -36.75
CA PHE A 492 4.25 21.88 -35.33
C PHE A 492 3.26 23.00 -35.03
N ALA A 493 3.18 24.02 -35.90
CA ALA A 493 2.24 25.12 -35.74
C ALA A 493 0.78 24.66 -35.80
N GLU A 494 0.45 23.73 -36.70
CA GLU A 494 -0.90 23.17 -36.82
C GLU A 494 -1.29 22.35 -35.57
N VAL A 495 -0.36 21.55 -35.04
CA VAL A 495 -0.56 20.81 -33.78
C VAL A 495 -0.78 21.79 -32.62
N VAL A 496 0.05 22.83 -32.48
CA VAL A 496 -0.12 23.86 -31.44
C VAL A 496 -1.48 24.57 -31.57
N SER A 497 -1.88 24.93 -32.79
CA SER A 497 -3.18 25.57 -33.07
C SER A 497 -4.36 24.68 -32.65
N THR A 498 -4.30 23.39 -33.02
CA THR A 498 -5.32 22.40 -32.66
C THR A 498 -5.41 22.21 -31.15
N ILE A 499 -4.27 22.04 -30.47
CA ILE A 499 -4.20 21.89 -29.02
C ILE A 499 -4.72 23.14 -28.31
N SER A 500 -4.37 24.33 -28.79
CA SER A 500 -4.80 25.60 -28.19
C SER A 500 -6.31 25.85 -28.33
N SER A 501 -7.00 25.11 -29.21
CA SER A 501 -8.45 25.24 -29.39
C SER A 501 -9.27 24.59 -28.29
N PHE A 502 -8.67 23.70 -27.49
CA PHE A 502 -9.34 23.05 -26.38
C PHE A 502 -9.60 24.03 -25.22
N SER A 503 -10.81 24.01 -24.67
CA SER A 503 -11.26 25.01 -23.69
C SER A 503 -10.44 25.03 -22.40
N ASP A 504 -9.87 23.89 -22.01
CA ASP A 504 -9.10 23.71 -20.80
C ASP A 504 -7.58 23.92 -20.99
N VAL A 505 -7.14 24.26 -22.21
CA VAL A 505 -5.74 24.65 -22.45
C VAL A 505 -5.59 26.14 -22.15
N GLN A 506 -4.69 26.48 -21.23
CA GLN A 506 -4.30 27.87 -20.95
C GLN A 506 -3.27 28.34 -21.98
N ASN A 507 -2.28 27.51 -22.26
CA ASN A 507 -1.21 27.80 -23.21
C ASN A 507 -0.67 26.52 -23.83
N ALA A 508 -0.33 26.55 -25.13
CA ALA A 508 0.45 25.50 -25.78
C ALA A 508 1.55 26.13 -26.64
N GLN A 509 2.79 25.67 -26.51
CA GLN A 509 3.91 26.22 -27.29
C GLN A 509 5.05 25.24 -27.47
N VAL A 510 5.81 25.39 -28.56
CA VAL A 510 7.01 24.59 -28.83
C VAL A 510 8.14 25.03 -27.90
N VAL A 511 8.60 24.14 -27.03
CA VAL A 511 9.70 24.39 -26.07
C VAL A 511 11.02 23.78 -26.50
N GLY A 512 10.98 22.79 -27.40
CA GLY A 512 12.18 22.14 -27.90
C GLY A 512 11.96 21.53 -29.28
N VAL A 513 13.00 21.53 -30.10
CA VAL A 513 13.05 20.81 -31.38
C VAL A 513 14.34 20.00 -31.38
N ASN A 514 14.27 18.76 -31.83
CA ASN A 514 15.43 17.89 -31.85
C ASN A 514 16.47 18.36 -32.88
N THR A 515 17.68 17.82 -32.78
CA THR A 515 18.80 18.15 -33.69
C THR A 515 18.48 17.88 -35.16
N ALA A 516 17.59 16.91 -35.45
CA ALA A 516 17.16 16.59 -36.81
C ALA A 516 16.11 17.57 -37.38
N GLY A 517 15.47 18.39 -36.53
CA GLY A 517 14.42 19.32 -36.95
C GLY A 517 13.08 18.68 -37.30
N ASP A 518 12.92 17.38 -37.05
CA ASP A 518 11.73 16.59 -37.45
C ASP A 518 10.79 16.26 -36.28
N THR A 519 11.23 16.49 -35.04
CA THR A 519 10.45 16.20 -33.84
C THR A 519 10.47 17.41 -32.90
N ALA A 520 9.30 17.77 -32.35
CA ALA A 520 9.15 18.88 -31.42
C ALA A 520 8.52 18.44 -30.09
N GLN A 521 8.92 19.12 -29.01
CA GLN A 521 8.24 19.10 -27.72
C GLN A 521 7.34 20.33 -27.62
N VAL A 522 6.05 20.09 -27.45
CA VAL A 522 5.05 21.13 -27.22
C VAL A 522 4.62 21.04 -25.76
N LEU A 523 4.94 22.07 -24.98
CA LEU A 523 4.48 22.20 -23.61
C LEU A 523 3.05 22.70 -23.62
N ILE A 524 2.18 22.01 -22.90
CA ILE A 524 0.76 22.32 -22.75
C ILE A 524 0.52 22.58 -21.28
N THR A 525 0.00 23.76 -20.97
CA THR A 525 -0.41 24.14 -19.61
C THR A 525 -1.93 24.10 -19.55
N PRO A 526 -2.53 23.15 -18.82
CA PRO A 526 -3.97 23.12 -18.57
C PRO A 526 -4.42 24.32 -17.71
N LYS A 527 -5.73 24.53 -17.59
CA LYS A 527 -6.31 25.47 -16.62
C LYS A 527 -6.62 24.79 -15.29
N SER A 528 -7.01 23.51 -15.30
CA SER A 528 -7.26 22.71 -14.10
C SER A 528 -6.02 21.98 -13.59
N GLY A 529 -6.07 21.53 -12.34
CA GLY A 529 -4.93 20.89 -11.67
C GLY A 529 -4.67 19.45 -12.14
N PRO A 530 -3.50 18.88 -11.79
CA PRO A 530 -3.10 17.53 -12.21
C PRO A 530 -4.04 16.41 -11.71
N THR A 531 -4.76 16.62 -10.62
CA THR A 531 -5.68 15.62 -10.03
C THR A 531 -7.14 15.86 -10.40
N ASP A 532 -7.44 16.93 -11.15
CA ASP A 532 -8.81 17.25 -11.55
C ASP A 532 -9.30 16.35 -12.69
N PRO A 533 -10.58 15.90 -12.65
CA PRO A 533 -11.18 15.16 -13.75
C PRO A 533 -11.12 15.89 -15.10
N ALA A 534 -11.18 17.23 -15.10
CA ALA A 534 -11.12 18.05 -16.31
C ALA A 534 -9.79 17.87 -17.06
N THR A 535 -8.66 17.79 -16.33
CA THR A 535 -7.35 17.55 -16.93
C THR A 535 -7.25 16.16 -17.55
N MET A 536 -7.84 15.14 -16.92
CA MET A 536 -7.87 13.78 -17.47
C MET A 536 -8.73 13.69 -18.73
N ASP A 537 -9.89 14.36 -18.74
CA ASP A 537 -10.73 14.50 -19.93
C ASP A 537 -10.00 15.26 -21.05
N LEU A 538 -9.19 16.28 -20.70
CA LEU A 538 -8.32 16.98 -21.63
C LEU A 538 -7.27 16.04 -22.24
N VAL A 539 -6.56 15.23 -21.45
CA VAL A 539 -5.59 14.24 -21.96
C VAL A 539 -6.25 13.30 -22.97
N SER A 540 -7.42 12.76 -22.63
CA SER A 540 -8.18 11.86 -23.51
C SER A 540 -8.60 12.55 -24.81
N SER A 541 -9.07 13.81 -24.70
CA SER A 541 -9.50 14.62 -25.85
C SER A 541 -8.34 14.99 -26.77
N LEU A 542 -7.18 15.34 -26.20
CA LEU A 542 -5.95 15.61 -26.96
C LEU A 542 -5.53 14.36 -27.73
N ARG A 543 -5.49 13.19 -27.09
CA ARG A 543 -5.16 11.93 -27.78
C ARG A 543 -6.16 11.58 -28.88
N GLY A 544 -7.44 11.82 -28.66
CA GLY A 544 -8.48 11.62 -29.67
C GLY A 544 -8.34 12.50 -30.91
N ALA A 545 -7.68 13.65 -30.80
CA ALA A 545 -7.45 14.57 -31.92
C ALA A 545 -6.25 14.20 -32.79
N GLU A 546 -5.36 13.32 -32.33
CA GLU A 546 -4.17 12.88 -33.08
C GLU A 546 -4.52 12.26 -34.43
N GLY A 547 -5.51 11.36 -34.46
CA GLY A 547 -5.89 10.65 -35.69
C GLY A 547 -6.33 11.61 -36.81
N GLY A 548 -7.03 12.69 -36.48
CA GLY A 548 -7.45 13.69 -37.46
C GLY A 548 -6.28 14.50 -38.07
N LEU A 549 -5.26 14.78 -37.26
CA LEU A 549 -4.03 15.45 -37.71
C LEU A 549 -3.14 14.51 -38.54
N ASN A 550 -3.07 13.24 -38.15
CA ASN A 550 -2.35 12.21 -38.89
C ASN A 550 -3.00 11.97 -40.27
N ASP A 551 -4.33 11.86 -40.32
CA ASP A 551 -5.07 11.67 -41.59
C ASP A 551 -4.98 12.87 -42.54
N SER A 552 -4.88 14.10 -42.00
CA SER A 552 -4.90 15.33 -42.79
C SER A 552 -3.52 15.78 -43.27
N ILE A 553 -2.51 15.74 -42.39
CA ILE A 553 -1.16 16.25 -42.67
C ILE A 553 -0.04 15.25 -42.39
N GLY A 554 -0.35 14.00 -42.01
CA GLY A 554 0.63 12.93 -41.79
C GLY A 554 1.50 13.10 -40.54
N VAL A 555 1.11 13.99 -39.62
CA VAL A 555 1.83 14.22 -38.36
C VAL A 555 1.29 13.29 -37.27
N SER A 556 2.18 12.70 -36.49
CA SER A 556 1.79 11.92 -35.31
C SER A 556 2.31 12.58 -34.04
N TYR A 557 1.55 12.50 -32.95
CA TYR A 557 2.03 12.98 -31.66
C TYR A 557 1.56 12.12 -30.50
N GLY A 558 2.34 12.11 -29.43
CA GLY A 558 1.97 11.45 -28.17
C GLY A 558 1.87 12.45 -27.03
N ILE A 559 0.89 12.27 -26.14
CA ILE A 559 0.75 13.08 -24.92
C ILE A 559 1.39 12.35 -23.74
N THR A 560 2.41 12.96 -23.15
CA THR A 560 3.10 12.55 -21.92
C THR A 560 3.13 13.72 -20.93
N GLY A 561 3.96 13.61 -19.90
CA GLY A 561 3.98 14.44 -18.70
C GLY A 561 3.54 13.64 -17.48
N GLN A 562 3.93 14.10 -16.30
CA GLN A 562 3.65 13.39 -15.05
C GLN A 562 2.15 13.12 -14.88
N THR A 563 1.30 14.10 -15.15
CA THR A 563 -0.16 13.97 -15.08
C THR A 563 -0.71 12.92 -16.06
N ALA A 564 -0.21 12.87 -17.29
CA ALA A 564 -0.65 11.88 -18.28
C ALA A 564 -0.19 10.46 -17.91
N LEU A 565 1.04 10.32 -17.40
CA LEU A 565 1.56 9.04 -16.89
C LEU A 565 0.72 8.55 -15.69
N GLU A 566 0.46 9.41 -14.72
CA GLU A 566 -0.32 9.07 -13.54
C GLU A 566 -1.79 8.73 -13.87
N GLY A 567 -2.37 9.44 -14.84
CA GLY A 567 -3.69 9.17 -15.40
C GLY A 567 -3.77 7.78 -16.05
N ASP A 568 -2.84 7.47 -16.95
CA ASP A 568 -2.78 6.16 -17.63
C ASP A 568 -2.64 5.00 -16.64
N VAL A 569 -1.83 5.21 -15.60
CA VAL A 569 -1.64 4.23 -14.53
C VAL A 569 -2.92 4.03 -13.74
N SER A 570 -3.61 5.12 -13.39
CA SER A 570 -4.87 5.07 -12.66
C SER A 570 -5.97 4.36 -13.46
N ASP A 571 -6.07 4.63 -14.76
CA ASP A 571 -7.01 3.93 -15.65
C ASP A 571 -6.67 2.45 -15.79
N THR A 572 -5.39 2.12 -15.98
CA THR A 572 -4.94 0.71 -16.06
C THR A 572 -5.24 -0.05 -14.76
N LEU A 573 -5.02 0.59 -13.60
CA LEU A 573 -5.34 0.02 -12.29
C LEU A 573 -6.84 -0.21 -12.12
N LYS A 574 -7.67 0.75 -12.55
CA LYS A 574 -9.12 0.66 -12.49
C LYS A 574 -9.65 -0.48 -13.37
N ASP A 575 -9.16 -0.59 -14.59
CA ASP A 575 -9.54 -1.66 -15.52
C ASP A 575 -9.09 -3.05 -15.02
N ALA A 576 -8.00 -3.10 -14.25
CA ALA A 576 -7.50 -4.31 -13.62
C ALA A 576 -8.31 -4.80 -12.41
N LEU A 577 -9.16 -3.97 -11.79
CA LEU A 577 -9.88 -4.33 -10.57
C LEU A 577 -10.80 -5.54 -10.77
N VAL A 578 -11.57 -5.55 -11.85
CA VAL A 578 -12.53 -6.63 -12.16
C VAL A 578 -11.82 -7.96 -12.43
N PRO A 579 -10.82 -8.06 -13.33
CA PRO A 579 -10.11 -9.32 -13.55
C PRO A 579 -9.36 -9.78 -12.29
N TYR A 580 -8.74 -8.87 -11.54
CA TYR A 580 -8.09 -9.21 -10.28
C TYR A 580 -9.08 -9.81 -9.27
N LEU A 581 -10.22 -9.14 -9.06
CA LEU A 581 -11.27 -9.62 -8.16
C LEU A 581 -11.76 -11.00 -8.58
N ALA A 582 -12.00 -11.22 -9.89
CA ALA A 582 -12.44 -12.50 -10.42
C ALA A 582 -11.42 -13.62 -10.14
N VAL A 583 -10.12 -13.34 -10.30
CA VAL A 583 -9.04 -14.31 -10.02
C VAL A 583 -8.93 -14.61 -8.53
N VAL A 584 -8.85 -13.59 -7.66
CA VAL A 584 -8.70 -13.80 -6.22
C VAL A 584 -9.92 -14.52 -5.64
N VAL A 585 -11.11 -14.04 -5.95
CA VAL A 585 -12.36 -14.64 -5.48
C VAL A 585 -12.53 -16.06 -6.05
N GLY A 586 -12.22 -16.26 -7.33
CA GLY A 586 -12.32 -17.57 -7.97
C GLY A 586 -11.36 -18.61 -7.40
N LEU A 587 -10.07 -18.27 -7.29
CA LEU A 587 -9.04 -19.15 -6.71
C LEU A 587 -9.35 -19.49 -5.26
N ALA A 588 -9.82 -18.51 -4.50
CA ALA A 588 -10.14 -18.75 -3.13
C ALA A 588 -11.44 -19.50 -2.92
N PHE A 589 -12.46 -19.27 -3.75
CA PHE A 589 -13.66 -20.10 -3.76
C PHE A 589 -13.28 -21.57 -4.00
N ILE A 590 -12.37 -21.84 -4.94
CA ILE A 590 -11.83 -23.19 -5.19
C ILE A 590 -11.10 -23.72 -3.96
N LEU A 591 -10.24 -22.91 -3.33
CA LEU A 591 -9.50 -23.32 -2.13
C LEU A 591 -10.46 -23.68 -0.99
N LEU A 592 -11.45 -22.84 -0.71
CA LEU A 592 -12.42 -23.09 0.36
C LEU A 592 -13.34 -24.28 0.05
N LEU A 593 -13.66 -24.49 -1.21
CA LEU A 593 -14.39 -25.66 -1.66
C LEU A 593 -13.57 -26.94 -1.40
N LEU A 594 -12.25 -26.91 -1.58
CA LEU A 594 -11.36 -28.02 -1.20
C LEU A 594 -11.32 -28.24 0.32
N VAL A 595 -11.32 -27.16 1.11
CA VAL A 595 -11.26 -27.20 2.58
C VAL A 595 -12.56 -27.75 3.17
N PHE A 596 -13.70 -27.11 2.87
CA PHE A 596 -14.97 -27.43 3.51
C PHE A 596 -15.73 -28.56 2.83
N ARG A 597 -15.32 -28.94 1.60
CA ARG A 597 -16.03 -29.90 0.76
C ARG A 597 -17.53 -29.56 0.67
N SER A 598 -17.82 -28.26 0.48
CA SER A 598 -19.16 -27.69 0.32
C SER A 598 -19.11 -26.57 -0.71
N ILE A 599 -20.21 -26.35 -1.42
CA ILE A 599 -20.36 -25.22 -2.36
C ILE A 599 -20.98 -24.00 -1.66
N LEU A 600 -21.93 -24.22 -0.75
CA LEU A 600 -22.69 -23.15 -0.12
C LEU A 600 -21.89 -22.41 0.96
N VAL A 601 -21.01 -23.11 1.67
CA VAL A 601 -20.13 -22.49 2.68
C VAL A 601 -19.16 -21.49 2.03
N PRO A 602 -18.37 -21.86 0.99
CA PRO A 602 -17.54 -20.90 0.27
C PRO A 602 -18.34 -19.75 -0.34
N LEU A 603 -19.49 -20.03 -0.96
CA LEU A 603 -20.30 -19.00 -1.62
C LEU A 603 -20.73 -17.91 -0.63
N THR A 604 -21.26 -18.32 0.53
CA THR A 604 -21.74 -17.40 1.56
C THR A 604 -20.58 -16.64 2.22
N ALA A 605 -19.42 -17.28 2.38
CA ALA A 605 -18.20 -16.61 2.82
C ALA A 605 -17.74 -15.54 1.84
N THR A 606 -17.70 -15.85 0.54
CA THR A 606 -17.33 -14.92 -0.52
C THR A 606 -18.28 -13.73 -0.59
N LEU A 607 -19.59 -13.97 -0.54
CA LEU A 607 -20.58 -12.87 -0.56
C LEU A 607 -20.47 -11.98 0.68
N GLY A 608 -20.27 -12.57 1.86
CA GLY A 608 -20.02 -11.83 3.09
C GLY A 608 -18.75 -10.98 3.02
N PHE A 609 -17.67 -11.55 2.48
CA PHE A 609 -16.42 -10.84 2.22
C PHE A 609 -16.61 -9.64 1.29
N LEU A 610 -17.27 -9.83 0.14
CA LEU A 610 -17.52 -8.74 -0.81
C LEU A 610 -18.30 -7.60 -0.15
N LEU A 611 -19.27 -7.93 0.68
CA LEU A 611 -20.05 -6.94 1.42
C LEU A 611 -19.19 -6.20 2.47
N SER A 612 -18.28 -6.89 3.16
CA SER A 612 -17.31 -6.28 4.08
C SER A 612 -16.35 -5.32 3.36
N VAL A 613 -15.83 -5.72 2.20
CA VAL A 613 -14.95 -4.87 1.37
C VAL A 613 -15.68 -3.62 0.89
N LEU A 614 -16.91 -3.74 0.40
CA LEU A 614 -17.71 -2.60 -0.02
C LEU A 614 -18.00 -1.64 1.14
N ALA A 615 -18.35 -2.18 2.31
CA ALA A 615 -18.54 -1.37 3.52
C ALA A 615 -17.24 -0.69 3.97
N THR A 616 -16.10 -1.37 3.79
CA THR A 616 -14.77 -0.81 4.07
C THR A 616 -14.47 0.37 3.15
N PHE A 617 -14.64 0.22 1.83
CA PHE A 617 -14.46 1.34 0.90
C PHE A 617 -15.36 2.51 1.24
N GLY A 618 -16.64 2.25 1.56
CA GLY A 618 -17.56 3.33 1.93
C GLY A 618 -17.17 4.01 3.25
N ALA A 619 -16.70 3.27 4.25
CA ALA A 619 -16.15 3.85 5.48
C ALA A 619 -14.88 4.69 5.20
N THR A 620 -13.97 4.19 4.37
CA THR A 620 -12.73 4.90 4.01
C THR A 620 -13.04 6.16 3.21
N VAL A 621 -13.93 6.11 2.21
CA VAL A 621 -14.37 7.30 1.46
C VAL A 621 -15.04 8.32 2.37
N ALA A 622 -15.93 7.88 3.27
CA ALA A 622 -16.60 8.77 4.21
C ALA A 622 -15.61 9.55 5.10
N ILE A 623 -14.56 8.90 5.58
CA ILE A 623 -13.58 9.51 6.49
C ILE A 623 -12.52 10.30 5.71
N PHE A 624 -11.92 9.72 4.67
CA PHE A 624 -10.78 10.29 3.95
C PHE A 624 -11.17 11.26 2.83
N GLN A 625 -12.34 11.12 2.21
CA GLN A 625 -12.77 12.03 1.12
C GLN A 625 -13.83 13.02 1.60
N HIS A 626 -14.78 12.59 2.45
CA HIS A 626 -15.82 13.48 2.97
C HIS A 626 -15.49 14.10 4.35
N GLY A 627 -14.35 13.75 4.95
CA GLY A 627 -13.91 14.30 6.23
C GLY A 627 -14.81 13.97 7.42
N TRP A 628 -15.59 12.87 7.35
CA TRP A 628 -16.47 12.48 8.46
C TRP A 628 -15.68 12.27 9.75
N LEU A 629 -16.32 12.57 10.89
CA LEU A 629 -15.75 12.48 12.25
C LEU A 629 -14.59 13.44 12.54
N GLY A 630 -14.16 14.28 11.59
CA GLY A 630 -13.07 15.25 11.79
C GLY A 630 -11.72 14.62 12.16
N ILE A 631 -11.54 13.32 11.86
CA ILE A 631 -10.31 12.57 12.15
C ILE A 631 -9.18 13.02 11.21
N ILE A 632 -9.53 13.50 10.02
CA ILE A 632 -8.59 13.90 8.98
C ILE A 632 -8.73 15.40 8.73
N SER A 633 -7.61 16.09 8.79
CA SER A 633 -7.49 17.53 8.56
C SER A 633 -7.54 17.92 7.09
N ASN A 634 -7.16 16.99 6.18
CA ASN A 634 -7.11 17.23 4.74
C ASN A 634 -7.81 16.09 3.96
N PRO A 635 -9.11 16.21 3.63
CA PRO A 635 -9.80 15.23 2.82
C PRO A 635 -9.25 15.19 1.38
N GLN A 636 -8.89 14.00 0.89
CA GLN A 636 -8.19 13.82 -0.39
C GLN A 636 -8.59 12.51 -1.09
N PRO A 637 -8.40 12.40 -2.43
CA PRO A 637 -8.58 11.16 -3.16
C PRO A 637 -7.80 9.99 -2.56
N LEU A 638 -8.32 8.78 -2.75
CA LEU A 638 -7.64 7.57 -2.27
C LEU A 638 -6.60 7.11 -3.28
N VAL A 639 -5.57 6.40 -2.82
CA VAL A 639 -4.49 5.95 -3.71
C VAL A 639 -4.99 4.92 -4.72
N SER A 640 -4.68 5.10 -6.01
CA SER A 640 -5.25 4.31 -7.13
C SER A 640 -5.09 2.79 -6.98
N PHE A 641 -3.99 2.30 -6.40
CA PHE A 641 -3.77 0.87 -6.18
C PHE A 641 -4.28 0.34 -4.84
N MET A 642 -4.77 1.21 -3.95
CA MET A 642 -5.33 0.81 -2.65
C MET A 642 -6.44 -0.24 -2.79
N PRO A 643 -7.42 -0.11 -3.71
CA PRO A 643 -8.50 -1.09 -3.79
C PRO A 643 -8.02 -2.50 -4.13
N ILE A 644 -7.05 -2.61 -5.03
CA ILE A 644 -6.46 -3.90 -5.42
C ILE A 644 -5.78 -4.55 -4.21
N PHE A 645 -4.91 -3.80 -3.52
CA PHE A 645 -4.24 -4.30 -2.31
C PHE A 645 -5.21 -4.68 -1.20
N LEU A 646 -6.18 -3.81 -0.93
CA LEU A 646 -7.17 -4.03 0.12
C LEU A 646 -7.97 -5.30 -0.14
N ILE A 647 -8.45 -5.50 -1.37
CA ILE A 647 -9.16 -6.72 -1.76
C ILE A 647 -8.28 -7.93 -1.50
N GLY A 648 -7.03 -7.95 -1.98
CA GLY A 648 -6.13 -9.09 -1.82
C GLY A 648 -5.82 -9.42 -0.36
N VAL A 649 -5.43 -8.41 0.41
CA VAL A 649 -5.01 -8.56 1.81
C VAL A 649 -6.20 -8.92 2.70
N VAL A 650 -7.29 -8.16 2.63
CA VAL A 650 -8.50 -8.43 3.44
C VAL A 650 -9.04 -9.80 3.11
N PHE A 651 -9.02 -10.19 1.83
CA PHE A 651 -9.48 -11.52 1.44
C PHE A 651 -8.68 -12.59 2.17
N GLY A 652 -7.35 -12.54 2.10
CA GLY A 652 -6.49 -13.50 2.77
C GLY A 652 -6.72 -13.52 4.28
N LEU A 653 -6.76 -12.36 4.93
CA LEU A 653 -6.93 -12.24 6.39
C LEU A 653 -8.32 -12.69 6.87
N ALA A 654 -9.36 -12.43 6.08
CA ALA A 654 -10.72 -12.78 6.41
C ALA A 654 -10.87 -14.31 6.54
N MET A 655 -10.31 -15.07 5.59
CA MET A 655 -10.64 -16.49 5.46
C MET A 655 -10.25 -17.34 6.68
N ASP A 656 -9.26 -16.92 7.43
CA ASP A 656 -8.70 -17.63 8.59
C ASP A 656 -9.78 -17.92 9.62
N TYR A 657 -10.56 -16.90 9.95
CA TYR A 657 -11.66 -17.02 10.90
C TYR A 657 -12.84 -17.84 10.35
N GLN A 658 -13.04 -17.89 9.02
CA GLN A 658 -14.05 -18.77 8.42
C GLN A 658 -13.67 -20.20 8.70
N VAL A 659 -12.40 -20.54 8.41
CA VAL A 659 -11.86 -21.86 8.62
C VAL A 659 -11.97 -22.21 10.09
N PHE A 660 -11.54 -21.36 11.03
CA PHE A 660 -11.66 -21.70 12.45
C PHE A 660 -13.10 -21.89 12.93
N LEU A 661 -14.00 -20.96 12.60
CA LEU A 661 -15.37 -20.99 13.11
C LEU A 661 -16.19 -22.12 12.46
N VAL A 662 -16.16 -22.22 11.14
CA VAL A 662 -16.99 -23.17 10.39
C VAL A 662 -16.45 -24.59 10.50
N THR A 663 -15.14 -24.79 10.61
CA THR A 663 -14.57 -26.13 10.82
C THR A 663 -15.01 -26.71 12.16
N ARG A 664 -15.06 -25.92 13.24
CA ARG A 664 -15.64 -26.35 14.52
C ARG A 664 -17.12 -26.70 14.41
N MET A 665 -17.89 -25.93 13.64
CA MET A 665 -19.30 -26.26 13.38
C MET A 665 -19.42 -27.59 12.60
N ARG A 666 -18.52 -27.83 11.66
CA ARG A 666 -18.47 -29.05 10.86
C ARG A 666 -18.12 -30.27 11.71
N GLU A 667 -17.15 -30.13 12.61
CA GLU A 667 -16.73 -31.17 13.55
C GLU A 667 -17.93 -31.70 14.36
N GLU A 668 -18.69 -30.81 15.00
CA GLU A 668 -19.88 -31.18 15.77
C GLU A 668 -20.98 -31.81 14.91
N TYR A 669 -21.17 -31.30 13.68
CA TYR A 669 -22.16 -31.85 12.74
C TYR A 669 -21.81 -33.28 12.30
N VAL A 670 -20.54 -33.55 12.00
CA VAL A 670 -20.06 -34.90 11.62
C VAL A 670 -20.19 -35.89 12.80
N HIS A 671 -20.08 -35.41 14.04
CA HIS A 671 -20.29 -36.21 15.25
C HIS A 671 -21.77 -36.37 15.65
N GLY A 672 -22.71 -35.93 14.80
CA GLY A 672 -24.14 -36.23 14.93
C GLY A 672 -25.00 -35.12 15.52
N ALA A 673 -24.46 -33.92 15.79
CA ALA A 673 -25.26 -32.77 16.19
C ALA A 673 -26.13 -32.27 15.02
N THR A 674 -27.33 -31.75 15.32
CA THR A 674 -28.14 -31.08 14.28
C THR A 674 -27.44 -29.81 13.78
N ALA A 675 -27.71 -29.35 12.56
CA ALA A 675 -27.04 -28.16 12.01
C ALA A 675 -27.11 -26.91 12.93
N LYS A 676 -28.23 -26.70 13.64
CA LYS A 676 -28.40 -25.58 14.56
C LYS A 676 -27.62 -25.74 15.87
N GLU A 677 -27.57 -26.96 16.40
CA GLU A 677 -26.77 -27.29 17.58
C GLU A 677 -25.27 -27.18 17.26
N ALA A 678 -24.86 -27.72 16.11
CA ALA A 678 -23.49 -27.62 15.61
C ALA A 678 -23.02 -26.16 15.46
N VAL A 679 -23.88 -25.27 14.91
CA VAL A 679 -23.60 -23.82 14.86
C VAL A 679 -23.44 -23.22 16.27
N THR A 680 -24.29 -23.60 17.21
CA THR A 680 -24.29 -23.06 18.58
C THR A 680 -23.05 -23.50 19.36
N ILE A 681 -22.72 -24.79 19.33
CA ILE A 681 -21.57 -25.39 20.02
C ILE A 681 -20.27 -24.91 19.40
N GLY A 682 -20.16 -24.98 18.06
CA GLY A 682 -18.98 -24.53 17.32
C GLY A 682 -18.69 -23.03 17.55
N PHE A 683 -19.74 -22.19 17.56
CA PHE A 683 -19.59 -20.77 17.83
C PHE A 683 -19.06 -20.47 19.24
N ASN A 684 -19.57 -21.16 20.27
CA ASN A 684 -19.18 -20.87 21.65
C ASN A 684 -17.68 -21.07 21.90
N HIS A 685 -17.08 -22.11 21.29
CA HIS A 685 -15.65 -22.37 21.40
C HIS A 685 -14.80 -21.48 20.49
N GLY A 686 -15.27 -21.20 19.27
CA GLY A 686 -14.52 -20.40 18.29
C GLY A 686 -14.55 -18.89 18.57
N ALA A 687 -15.68 -18.36 19.03
CA ALA A 687 -15.93 -16.92 19.10
C ALA A 687 -14.94 -16.17 19.98
N ARG A 688 -14.52 -16.73 21.13
CA ARG A 688 -13.57 -16.06 22.03
C ARG A 688 -12.20 -15.84 21.38
N VAL A 689 -11.69 -16.86 20.68
CA VAL A 689 -10.38 -16.79 20.04
C VAL A 689 -10.44 -15.83 18.85
N VAL A 690 -11.50 -15.93 18.04
CA VAL A 690 -11.72 -15.04 16.89
C VAL A 690 -11.91 -13.58 17.34
N SER A 691 -12.69 -13.29 18.39
CA SER A 691 -12.82 -11.93 18.93
C SER A 691 -11.49 -11.37 19.41
N ALA A 692 -10.68 -12.17 20.11
CA ALA A 692 -9.38 -11.73 20.61
C ALA A 692 -8.42 -11.40 19.46
N ALA A 693 -8.32 -12.30 18.48
CA ALA A 693 -7.54 -12.11 17.27
C ALA A 693 -7.97 -10.85 16.50
N ALA A 694 -9.28 -10.68 16.28
CA ALA A 694 -9.83 -9.52 15.58
C ALA A 694 -9.50 -8.20 16.29
N VAL A 695 -9.65 -8.13 17.63
CA VAL A 695 -9.31 -6.92 18.39
C VAL A 695 -7.81 -6.59 18.29
N ILE A 696 -6.94 -7.60 18.28
CA ILE A 696 -5.50 -7.41 18.09
C ILE A 696 -5.23 -6.84 16.70
N MET A 697 -5.76 -7.46 15.65
CA MET A 697 -5.56 -7.00 14.27
C MET A 697 -6.10 -5.59 14.04
N ILE A 698 -7.30 -5.28 14.54
CA ILE A 698 -7.88 -3.92 14.48
C ILE A 698 -6.95 -2.91 15.17
N SER A 699 -6.38 -3.29 16.31
CA SER A 699 -5.47 -2.41 17.05
C SER A 699 -4.14 -2.19 16.33
N VAL A 700 -3.57 -3.25 15.74
CA VAL A 700 -2.31 -3.19 14.99
C VAL A 700 -2.47 -2.34 13.74
N PHE A 701 -3.49 -2.61 12.91
CA PHE A 701 -3.77 -1.80 11.73
C PHE A 701 -4.20 -0.37 12.10
N GLY A 702 -4.98 -0.21 13.17
CA GLY A 702 -5.39 1.10 13.67
C GLY A 702 -4.23 1.96 14.17
N ALA A 703 -3.11 1.38 14.61
CA ALA A 703 -1.93 2.14 15.00
C ALA A 703 -1.28 2.88 13.81
N PHE A 704 -1.41 2.35 12.59
CA PHE A 704 -0.92 3.00 11.37
C PHE A 704 -1.73 4.25 10.98
N ILE A 705 -2.90 4.50 11.60
CA ILE A 705 -3.64 5.76 11.41
C ILE A 705 -2.83 6.96 11.93
N ALA A 706 -1.92 6.74 12.87
CA ALA A 706 -1.04 7.78 13.40
C ALA A 706 0.18 8.08 12.52
N GLU A 707 0.37 7.37 11.39
CA GLU A 707 1.45 7.68 10.45
C GLU A 707 1.25 9.04 9.77
N PRO A 708 2.32 9.82 9.54
CA PRO A 708 2.24 11.06 8.77
C PRO A 708 1.79 10.79 7.33
N ASN A 709 2.28 9.72 6.73
CA ASN A 709 2.00 9.36 5.35
C ASN A 709 0.50 9.05 5.13
N SER A 710 -0.15 9.85 4.27
CA SER A 710 -1.58 9.71 3.94
C SER A 710 -1.93 8.32 3.40
N PHE A 711 -1.05 7.71 2.61
CA PHE A 711 -1.28 6.37 2.05
C PHE A 711 -1.30 5.31 3.15
N ILE A 712 -0.27 5.26 4.01
CA ILE A 712 -0.18 4.28 5.10
C ILE A 712 -1.34 4.47 6.08
N LYS A 713 -1.68 5.72 6.40
CA LYS A 713 -2.84 6.09 7.23
C LYS A 713 -4.15 5.54 6.67
N SER A 714 -4.38 5.72 5.36
CA SER A 714 -5.60 5.24 4.69
C SER A 714 -5.71 3.72 4.66
N ILE A 715 -4.61 3.01 4.37
CA ILE A 715 -4.61 1.54 4.38
C ILE A 715 -4.75 1.00 5.80
N GLY A 716 -4.05 1.57 6.78
CA GLY A 716 -4.16 1.16 8.18
C GLY A 716 -5.60 1.26 8.68
N PHE A 717 -6.28 2.38 8.40
CA PHE A 717 -7.71 2.53 8.68
C PHE A 717 -8.54 1.47 7.93
N ALA A 718 -8.33 1.34 6.63
CA ALA A 718 -9.16 0.50 5.79
C ALA A 718 -9.01 -1.00 6.16
N LEU A 719 -7.81 -1.48 6.47
CA LEU A 719 -7.59 -2.83 6.98
C LEU A 719 -8.22 -3.04 8.37
N ALA A 720 -8.12 -2.06 9.27
CA ALA A 720 -8.78 -2.14 10.57
C ALA A 720 -10.32 -2.20 10.43
N ALA A 721 -10.90 -1.36 9.59
CA ALA A 721 -12.34 -1.36 9.29
C ALA A 721 -12.78 -2.67 8.62
N ALA A 722 -12.00 -3.19 7.68
CA ALA A 722 -12.26 -4.45 7.02
C ALA A 722 -12.28 -5.64 7.98
N VAL A 723 -11.28 -5.73 8.87
CA VAL A 723 -11.26 -6.76 9.91
C VAL A 723 -12.44 -6.59 10.86
N PHE A 724 -12.81 -5.36 11.22
CA PHE A 724 -13.97 -5.11 12.07
C PHE A 724 -15.29 -5.59 11.43
N PHE A 725 -15.56 -5.17 10.19
CA PHE A 725 -16.78 -5.56 9.48
C PHE A 725 -16.82 -7.07 9.21
N ASP A 726 -15.70 -7.65 8.82
CA ASP A 726 -15.62 -9.09 8.54
C ASP A 726 -15.75 -9.91 9.83
N ALA A 727 -14.91 -9.68 10.85
CA ALA A 727 -14.90 -10.50 12.05
C ALA A 727 -16.18 -10.35 12.88
N PHE A 728 -16.70 -9.14 13.07
CA PHE A 728 -17.86 -8.93 13.94
C PHE A 728 -19.19 -9.00 13.20
N ILE A 729 -19.31 -8.39 12.02
CA ILE A 729 -20.62 -8.36 11.33
C ILE A 729 -20.77 -9.60 10.46
N VAL A 730 -19.80 -9.91 9.61
CA VAL A 730 -19.91 -11.08 8.72
C VAL A 730 -19.85 -12.37 9.52
N ARG A 731 -18.79 -12.59 10.31
CA ARG A 731 -18.54 -13.90 10.94
C ARG A 731 -19.34 -14.16 12.19
N MET A 732 -19.59 -13.13 13.02
CA MET A 732 -20.36 -13.35 14.24
C MET A 732 -21.88 -13.20 14.05
N VAL A 733 -22.33 -12.54 12.98
CA VAL A 733 -23.77 -12.30 12.74
C VAL A 733 -24.25 -13.00 11.48
N ILE A 734 -23.72 -12.65 10.31
CA ILE A 734 -24.24 -13.11 9.00
C ILE A 734 -24.02 -14.61 8.82
N ILE A 735 -22.79 -15.10 8.98
CA ILE A 735 -22.45 -16.51 8.72
C ILE A 735 -23.27 -17.47 9.60
N PRO A 736 -23.36 -17.32 10.94
CA PRO A 736 -24.17 -18.21 11.76
C PRO A 736 -25.66 -18.14 11.40
N SER A 737 -26.17 -16.97 11.01
CA SER A 737 -27.55 -16.81 10.56
C SER A 737 -27.82 -17.57 9.27
N VAL A 738 -26.93 -17.45 8.29
CA VAL A 738 -27.04 -18.16 7.01
C VAL A 738 -26.91 -19.67 7.20
N MET A 739 -25.95 -20.12 8.02
CA MET A 739 -25.80 -21.54 8.36
C MET A 739 -27.04 -22.11 9.05
N ALA A 740 -27.63 -21.38 10.00
CA ALA A 740 -28.86 -21.78 10.67
C ALA A 740 -30.09 -21.82 9.74
N LEU A 741 -30.10 -21.02 8.66
CA LEU A 741 -31.15 -21.01 7.63
C LEU A 741 -30.99 -22.14 6.61
N LEU A 742 -29.76 -22.37 6.16
CA LEU A 742 -29.44 -23.44 5.21
C LEU A 742 -29.61 -24.83 5.84
N GLY A 743 -29.37 -24.94 7.15
CA GLY A 743 -29.43 -26.21 7.88
C GLY A 743 -28.47 -27.24 7.29
N ASP A 744 -28.92 -28.49 7.16
CA ASP A 744 -28.11 -29.60 6.64
C ASP A 744 -27.63 -29.37 5.20
N LYS A 745 -28.33 -28.54 4.42
CA LYS A 745 -27.93 -28.20 3.05
C LYS A 745 -26.64 -27.39 3.01
N ALA A 746 -26.26 -26.70 4.08
CA ALA A 746 -25.00 -25.96 4.15
C ALA A 746 -23.78 -26.85 3.83
N TRP A 747 -23.86 -28.13 4.15
CA TRP A 747 -22.78 -29.10 3.97
C TRP A 747 -22.90 -29.93 2.68
N TRP A 748 -23.78 -29.52 1.77
CA TRP A 748 -24.05 -30.28 0.55
C TRP A 748 -22.92 -30.16 -0.48
N LEU A 749 -22.60 -31.30 -1.10
CA LEU A 749 -21.65 -31.41 -2.21
C LEU A 749 -22.18 -32.41 -3.26
N PRO A 750 -22.13 -32.08 -4.57
CA PRO A 750 -22.45 -33.04 -5.63
C PRO A 750 -21.50 -34.25 -5.62
N LYS A 751 -22.05 -35.46 -5.80
CA LYS A 751 -21.27 -36.73 -5.79
C LYS A 751 -20.17 -36.77 -6.86
N TRP A 752 -20.37 -36.15 -8.01
CA TRP A 752 -19.37 -36.09 -9.07
C TRP A 752 -18.17 -35.23 -8.67
N LEU A 753 -18.43 -34.15 -7.94
CA LEU A 753 -17.41 -33.22 -7.48
C LEU A 753 -16.62 -33.82 -6.31
N ASP A 754 -17.29 -34.48 -5.36
CA ASP A 754 -16.65 -35.20 -4.26
C ASP A 754 -15.63 -36.26 -4.73
N LYS A 755 -15.89 -36.89 -5.88
CA LYS A 755 -14.99 -37.88 -6.48
C LYS A 755 -13.71 -37.27 -7.07
N ILE A 756 -13.77 -36.02 -7.51
CA ILE A 756 -12.65 -35.32 -8.16
C ILE A 756 -11.80 -34.58 -7.12
N LEU A 757 -12.43 -34.05 -6.06
CA LEU A 757 -11.72 -33.25 -5.07
C LEU A 757 -10.78 -34.11 -4.22
N PRO A 758 -9.50 -33.72 -4.07
CA PRO A 758 -8.59 -34.39 -3.13
C PRO A 758 -9.10 -34.27 -1.69
N ASN A 759 -8.79 -35.25 -0.85
CA ASN A 759 -9.12 -35.22 0.57
C ASN A 759 -7.93 -34.63 1.35
N VAL A 760 -8.01 -33.34 1.62
CA VAL A 760 -7.01 -32.60 2.39
C VAL A 760 -7.42 -32.68 3.86
N ASP A 761 -6.66 -33.43 4.66
CA ASP A 761 -6.91 -33.56 6.10
C ASP A 761 -6.39 -32.31 6.85
N ILE A 762 -7.30 -31.34 7.02
CA ILE A 762 -7.07 -30.03 7.65
C ILE A 762 -7.33 -30.08 9.15
N GLU A 763 -8.36 -30.82 9.54
CA GLU A 763 -8.81 -31.00 10.93
C GLU A 763 -7.88 -31.94 11.71
N GLY A 764 -7.06 -32.73 11.01
CA GLY A 764 -6.22 -33.75 11.62
C GLY A 764 -7.03 -34.95 12.09
N GLU A 765 -8.21 -35.22 11.51
CA GLU A 765 -9.03 -36.38 11.88
C GLU A 765 -8.23 -37.69 11.79
N LYS A 766 -7.38 -37.82 10.76
CA LYS A 766 -6.51 -39.00 10.62
C LYS A 766 -5.42 -39.04 11.70
N LEU A 767 -4.92 -37.88 12.14
CA LEU A 767 -3.96 -37.78 13.24
C LEU A 767 -4.64 -38.15 14.57
N SER A 768 -5.82 -37.62 14.85
CA SER A 768 -6.62 -37.91 16.05
C SER A 768 -6.94 -39.39 16.15
N LYS A 769 -7.36 -40.01 15.03
CA LYS A 769 -7.60 -41.44 14.94
C LYS A 769 -6.33 -42.26 15.18
N ALA A 770 -5.23 -41.94 14.51
CA ALA A 770 -3.96 -42.63 14.69
C ALA A 770 -3.44 -42.55 16.13
N LEU A 771 -3.55 -41.38 16.78
CA LEU A 771 -3.15 -41.20 18.18
C LEU A 771 -4.06 -41.96 19.16
N ARG A 772 -5.35 -42.08 18.83
CA ARG A 772 -6.29 -42.89 19.62
C ARG A 772 -5.98 -44.37 19.48
N ASP A 773 -5.75 -44.84 18.26
CA ASP A 773 -5.39 -46.23 17.98
C ASP A 773 -4.05 -46.60 18.66
N GLU A 774 -3.06 -45.69 18.65
CA GLU A 774 -1.77 -45.85 19.34
C GLU A 774 -1.96 -45.91 20.87
N LYS A 775 -2.80 -45.03 21.44
CA LYS A 775 -3.10 -45.03 22.88
C LYS A 775 -3.87 -46.30 23.30
N GLU A 776 -4.81 -46.76 22.49
CA GLU A 776 -5.54 -48.01 22.71
C GLU A 776 -4.59 -49.22 22.64
N ALA A 777 -3.63 -49.23 21.70
CA ALA A 777 -2.60 -50.26 21.60
C ALA A 777 -1.62 -50.23 22.79
N GLU A 778 -1.18 -49.06 23.25
CA GLU A 778 -0.35 -48.92 24.46
C GLU A 778 -1.09 -49.44 25.70
N LEU A 779 -2.36 -49.08 25.87
CA LEU A 779 -3.19 -49.55 26.99
C LEU A 779 -3.40 -51.07 26.95
N GLN A 780 -3.62 -51.65 25.77
CA GLN A 780 -3.73 -53.10 25.60
C GLN A 780 -2.39 -53.80 25.93
N SER A 781 -1.26 -53.25 25.50
CA SER A 781 0.07 -53.78 25.79
C SER A 781 0.50 -53.65 27.25
N ALA A 782 -0.01 -52.65 27.98
CA ALA A 782 0.25 -52.46 29.41
C ALA A 782 -0.67 -53.31 30.31
N SER A 783 -1.77 -53.82 29.75
CA SER A 783 -2.72 -54.72 30.42
C SER A 783 -2.43 -56.21 30.20
N ALA A 784 -1.52 -56.53 29.26
CA ALA A 784 -0.99 -57.86 28.99
C ALA A 784 0.36 -58.03 29.71
#